data_AF-A0AAV2ZKB0-F1
#
_entry.id   AF-A0AAV2ZKB0-F1
#
_cell.length_a   1.000
_cell.length_b   1.000
_cell.length_c   1.000
_cell.angle_alpha   90.00
_cell.angle_beta   90.00
_cell.angle_gamma   90.00
#
_symmetry.space_group_name_H-M   'P 1'
#
loop_
_entity.id
_entity.type
_entity.pdbx_description
1 polymer ?
#
loop_
_entity_poly.entity_id
_entity_poly.type
_entity_poly.pdbx_seq_one_letter_code
_entity_poly.pdbx_strand_id
1 'polypeptide(L)'
;MARPLTDQEKRKQISIRGIVGVENVSELKKGFNRHLHFTLVKDRNVATTRDYYFALAHTVRDHLVGRWIRTQQYYYEKDPKRTYYLSLEFYMGRTLQNTMINLGLQNACDEAIYQLGLDIEELEEMEEDAGLGNGGLGRLAACFLDSMATLGLAAYGYGIRYEYGIFNQKIKGGWQVEEADDWLRHGNPWEKARPEYMLPVHFYGRVENTKTGVRWVDTQVVLAMPYDTPVPGYMNNTVNTMRLWSARAPNDFNLRDFNVGDYIQAVLDRNLAENISRVLYPNDNFFEGKELRLKQEYFVVAASLQDIIRRFKASRFGCRDTIRTGFDAFPDKVAIQLNDTHPALGIPELMRIFLDIEKLPWEKAWEITKKTFAYTNHTVLPEALERWPVDLVEKLLPRHLQIIYEINQRHLDRISALYPGDVDRLRRMSLIEEDGVKRINMAHLCIVGSHAVNGVAKIHSDIVKSQVFKDFSELEPDKFQNKTNGITPRRWLLLCNPGLAELIAEKIGEDYVKDLSQLTKLNKFVDDNAFIRDVSKVKEENKLKFIQYLENEYKMKLNPASMFDVQVKRIHEYKRQLLNCLHIITMYNRIKENPHKDFVPRTVIIGGKAAPGYHMAKTIIKLITSVGEIVNNDPVVGNKLKVIYLENYRVSLAEKVIPATDLSEQISTAGTEASGTGNMKFMLNGALTIGTMDGANVEMAEEAGEENLFIFGMRVEDVAELDKKGYHAREYYEKLPELKKVMDQIQGGFFSPTNPDLFKDLVNMLFNHDRFKVFADFEAYVKCQERVSALYKNPKEWTKVVIKNIAASGKFSSDRTIKEYARDIWGVEPSDLKIPPPNEPRDTAEDNKAAAPAEDNKAAAPAEDRKAAAKDNLALAGKMSTKHL
;
A
#
# COMPACT_ATOMS: atom_id res chain seq x y z
N MET A 1 -20.70 -40.29 11.97
CA MET A 1 -19.70 -39.89 12.99
C MET A 1 -18.34 -40.28 12.46
N ALA A 2 -17.55 -39.29 12.01
CA ALA A 2 -16.20 -39.53 11.51
C ALA A 2 -15.25 -39.78 12.70
N ARG A 3 -14.33 -40.73 12.56
CA ARG A 3 -13.33 -41.08 13.58
C ARG A 3 -12.48 -39.85 13.95
N PRO A 4 -12.04 -39.72 15.23
CA PRO A 4 -11.04 -38.72 15.58
C PRO A 4 -9.71 -39.05 14.89
N LEU A 5 -9.11 -38.04 14.27
CA LEU A 5 -7.79 -38.13 13.64
C LEU A 5 -6.75 -38.57 14.68
N THR A 6 -5.90 -39.51 14.28
CA THR A 6 -4.82 -40.05 15.11
C THR A 6 -3.72 -39.01 15.35
N ASP A 7 -2.95 -39.13 16.44
CA ASP A 7 -1.82 -38.21 16.72
C ASP A 7 -0.74 -38.23 15.64
N GLN A 8 -0.72 -39.27 14.80
CA GLN A 8 0.15 -39.38 13.62
C GLN A 8 -0.33 -38.51 12.45
N GLU A 9 -1.64 -38.23 12.36
CA GLU A 9 -2.24 -37.29 11.40
C GLU A 9 -2.12 -35.83 11.89
N LYS A 10 -2.17 -35.59 13.22
CA LYS A 10 -1.84 -34.28 13.80
C LYS A 10 -0.37 -33.90 13.58
N ARG A 11 0.55 -34.87 13.57
CA ARG A 11 1.97 -34.67 13.29
C ARG A 11 2.33 -34.44 11.82
N LYS A 12 1.35 -34.47 10.89
CA LYS A 12 1.59 -34.07 9.49
C LYS A 12 1.52 -32.56 9.26
N GLN A 13 1.25 -31.74 10.28
CA GLN A 13 1.41 -30.28 10.26
C GLN A 13 2.89 -29.84 10.47
N ILE A 14 3.85 -30.48 9.79
CA ILE A 14 5.24 -29.98 9.81
C ILE A 14 5.43 -29.09 8.60
N SER A 15 5.07 -27.84 8.84
CA SER A 15 5.01 -26.71 7.92
C SER A 15 6.40 -26.13 7.60
N ILE A 16 6.45 -25.23 6.59
CA ILE A 16 7.50 -24.21 6.29
C ILE A 16 8.05 -23.46 7.51
N ARG A 17 7.40 -23.63 8.66
CA ARG A 17 7.55 -22.88 9.89
C ARG A 17 8.66 -23.42 10.81
N GLY A 18 9.61 -24.19 10.28
CA GLY A 18 10.82 -24.63 10.98
C GLY A 18 10.59 -25.64 12.13
N ILE A 19 11.68 -26.31 12.54
CA ILE A 19 11.67 -27.23 13.69
C ILE A 19 11.57 -26.41 14.98
N VAL A 20 10.53 -26.64 15.78
CA VAL A 20 10.31 -25.94 17.05
C VAL A 20 11.32 -26.42 18.10
N GLY A 21 12.23 -25.55 18.50
CA GLY A 21 13.10 -25.80 19.66
C GLY A 21 12.27 -25.83 20.95
N VAL A 22 12.38 -26.91 21.72
CA VAL A 22 11.64 -27.13 22.99
C VAL A 22 11.90 -25.99 23.99
N GLU A 23 13.09 -25.40 23.96
CA GLU A 23 13.48 -24.29 24.83
C GLU A 23 12.66 -23.01 24.55
N ASN A 24 12.31 -22.74 23.28
CA ASN A 24 11.57 -21.53 22.89
C ASN A 24 10.10 -21.54 23.37
N VAL A 25 9.44 -22.70 23.35
CA VAL A 25 8.02 -22.81 23.76
C VAL A 25 7.85 -22.53 25.26
N SER A 26 8.78 -23.04 26.09
CA SER A 26 8.78 -22.82 27.53
C SER A 26 8.95 -21.34 27.87
N GLU A 27 9.87 -20.65 27.19
CA GLU A 27 10.08 -19.21 27.36
C GLU A 27 8.86 -18.38 26.95
N LEU A 28 8.23 -18.69 25.81
CA LEU A 28 7.02 -18.01 25.36
C LEU A 28 5.87 -18.16 26.36
N LYS A 29 5.63 -19.36 26.89
CA LYS A 29 4.59 -19.58 27.93
C LYS A 29 4.89 -18.78 29.20
N LYS A 30 6.17 -18.68 29.59
CA LYS A 30 6.58 -17.90 30.76
C LYS A 30 6.40 -16.40 30.52
N GLY A 31 6.77 -15.91 29.34
CA GLY A 31 6.55 -14.53 28.90
C GLY A 31 5.05 -14.17 28.88
N PHE A 32 4.23 -15.03 28.30
CA PHE A 32 2.78 -14.86 28.25
C PHE A 32 2.16 -14.73 29.64
N ASN A 33 2.45 -15.68 30.54
CA ASN A 33 1.92 -15.63 31.92
C ASN A 33 2.45 -14.42 32.70
N ARG A 34 3.71 -14.01 32.46
CA ARG A 34 4.28 -12.80 33.06
C ARG A 34 3.52 -11.56 32.62
N HIS A 35 3.20 -11.40 31.33
CA HIS A 35 2.43 -10.24 30.85
C HIS A 35 0.98 -10.28 31.32
N LEU A 36 0.34 -11.45 31.32
CA LEU A 36 -1.00 -11.60 31.87
C LEU A 36 -1.06 -11.13 33.34
N HIS A 37 -0.08 -11.54 34.15
CA HIS A 37 -0.05 -11.20 35.57
C HIS A 37 0.42 -9.76 35.85
N PHE A 38 1.55 -9.33 35.30
CA PHE A 38 2.20 -8.06 35.68
C PHE A 38 1.86 -6.88 34.77
N THR A 39 1.55 -7.13 33.50
CA THR A 39 1.20 -6.06 32.55
C THR A 39 -0.30 -5.81 32.56
N LEU A 40 -1.11 -6.87 32.54
CA LEU A 40 -2.56 -6.76 32.47
C LEU A 40 -3.25 -6.82 33.84
N VAL A 41 -2.52 -7.22 34.88
CA VAL A 41 -3.05 -7.36 36.26
C VAL A 41 -4.24 -8.33 36.28
N LYS A 42 -4.07 -9.48 35.64
CA LYS A 42 -5.07 -10.54 35.53
C LYS A 42 -4.55 -11.87 36.06
N ASP A 43 -5.46 -12.66 36.61
CA ASP A 43 -5.29 -14.10 36.77
C ASP A 43 -6.14 -14.86 35.74
N ARG A 44 -5.91 -16.17 35.61
CA ARG A 44 -6.57 -17.00 34.59
C ARG A 44 -8.08 -17.14 34.78
N ASN A 45 -8.63 -16.89 35.97
CA ASN A 45 -10.04 -17.05 36.25
C ASN A 45 -10.87 -15.86 35.73
N VAL A 46 -10.26 -14.67 35.62
CA VAL A 46 -10.94 -13.42 35.22
C VAL A 46 -10.44 -12.87 33.88
N ALA A 47 -9.47 -13.54 33.25
CA ALA A 47 -8.92 -13.13 31.97
C ALA A 47 -9.90 -13.45 30.83
N THR A 48 -10.13 -12.44 29.98
CA THR A 48 -10.95 -12.54 28.76
C THR A 48 -10.08 -12.87 27.55
N THR A 49 -10.68 -13.25 26.42
CA THR A 49 -9.96 -13.47 25.15
C THR A 49 -9.12 -12.25 24.75
N ARG A 50 -9.62 -11.02 25.01
CA ARG A 50 -8.87 -9.78 24.76
C ARG A 50 -7.64 -9.67 25.65
N ASP A 51 -7.73 -10.05 26.93
CA ASP A 51 -6.58 -10.06 27.84
C ASP A 51 -5.52 -11.06 27.34
N TYR A 52 -5.94 -12.25 26.89
CA TYR A 52 -5.03 -13.23 26.31
C TYR A 52 -4.35 -12.74 25.02
N TYR A 53 -5.07 -12.03 24.14
CA TYR A 53 -4.49 -11.37 22.99
C TYR A 53 -3.39 -10.37 23.39
N PHE A 54 -3.67 -9.46 24.33
CA PHE A 54 -2.67 -8.48 24.77
C PHE A 54 -1.45 -9.15 25.41
N ALA A 55 -1.63 -10.22 26.19
CA ALA A 55 -0.52 -10.97 26.77
C ALA A 55 0.38 -11.58 25.68
N LEU A 56 -0.22 -12.15 24.62
CA LEU A 56 0.51 -12.67 23.47
C LEU A 56 1.20 -11.54 22.69
N ALA A 57 0.52 -10.44 22.40
CA ALA A 57 1.08 -9.30 21.68
C ALA A 57 2.29 -8.69 22.39
N HIS A 58 2.23 -8.52 23.71
CA HIS A 58 3.38 -8.07 24.50
C HIS A 58 4.54 -9.07 24.48
N THR A 59 4.23 -10.36 24.58
CA THR A 59 5.24 -11.44 24.51
C THR A 59 5.98 -11.41 23.17
N VAL A 60 5.25 -11.35 22.05
CA VAL A 60 5.84 -11.27 20.71
C VAL A 60 6.62 -9.97 20.51
N ARG A 61 6.10 -8.84 21.00
CA ARG A 61 6.78 -7.54 20.92
C ARG A 61 8.12 -7.52 21.64
N ASP A 62 8.28 -8.21 22.76
CA ASP A 62 9.55 -8.26 23.48
C ASP A 62 10.69 -8.81 22.59
N HIS A 63 10.38 -9.75 21.69
CA HIS A 63 11.36 -10.27 20.70
C HIS A 63 11.74 -9.25 19.62
N LEU A 64 10.91 -8.23 19.35
CA LEU A 64 11.24 -7.12 18.44
C LEU A 64 12.16 -6.09 19.08
N VAL A 65 11.96 -5.78 20.37
CA VAL A 65 12.62 -4.63 21.03
C VAL A 65 14.15 -4.73 20.95
N GLY A 66 14.72 -5.91 21.25
CA GLY A 66 16.16 -6.11 21.17
C GLY A 66 16.72 -5.93 19.75
N ARG A 67 16.02 -6.45 18.74
CA ARG A 67 16.39 -6.32 17.32
C ARG A 67 16.28 -4.89 16.83
N TRP A 68 15.25 -4.18 17.28
CA TRP A 68 14.99 -2.80 16.93
C TRP A 68 16.07 -1.86 17.47
N ILE A 69 16.45 -2.02 18.74
CA ILE A 69 17.57 -1.26 19.34
C ILE A 69 18.87 -1.49 18.56
N ARG A 70 19.20 -2.75 18.24
CA ARG A 70 20.40 -3.10 17.48
C ARG A 70 20.39 -2.55 16.06
N THR A 71 19.25 -2.62 15.37
CA THR A 71 19.11 -2.08 14.01
C THR A 71 19.34 -0.58 14.00
N GLN A 72 18.70 0.17 14.91
CA GLN A 72 18.89 1.61 14.98
C GLN A 72 20.35 1.96 15.35
N GLN A 73 20.96 1.25 16.31
CA GLN A 73 22.37 1.42 16.63
C GLN A 73 23.29 1.16 15.43
N TYR A 74 23.06 0.07 14.70
CA TYR A 74 23.81 -0.27 13.49
C TYR A 74 23.74 0.86 12.45
N TYR A 75 22.56 1.44 12.22
CA TYR A 75 22.42 2.59 11.33
C TYR A 75 23.15 3.84 11.83
N TYR A 76 23.22 4.09 13.13
CA TYR A 76 24.04 5.19 13.65
C TYR A 76 25.54 4.92 13.54
N GLU A 77 25.99 3.68 13.74
CA GLU A 77 27.40 3.30 13.69
C GLU A 77 27.94 3.27 12.26
N LYS A 78 27.20 2.71 11.31
CA LYS A 78 27.59 2.65 9.88
C LYS A 78 27.25 3.93 9.11
N ASP A 79 26.30 4.71 9.61
CA ASP A 79 25.77 5.92 8.97
C ASP A 79 25.52 5.78 7.45
N PRO A 80 24.68 4.83 7.01
CA PRO A 80 24.31 4.70 5.61
C PRO A 80 23.44 5.89 5.17
N LYS A 81 23.29 6.06 3.86
CA LYS A 81 22.23 6.90 3.30
C LYS A 81 20.88 6.37 3.78
N ARG A 82 20.02 7.26 4.26
CA ARG A 82 18.70 6.91 4.80
C ARG A 82 17.60 7.31 3.83
N THR A 83 16.65 6.41 3.63
CA THR A 83 15.47 6.65 2.80
C THR A 83 14.28 6.98 3.69
N TYR A 84 13.58 8.06 3.36
CA TYR A 84 12.42 8.55 4.07
C TYR A 84 11.20 8.50 3.15
N TYR A 85 10.25 7.64 3.48
CA TYR A 85 9.01 7.48 2.73
C TYR A 85 7.90 8.29 3.41
N LEU A 86 7.53 9.43 2.82
CA LEU A 86 6.48 10.30 3.35
C LEU A 86 5.15 9.92 2.73
N SER A 87 4.18 9.56 3.57
CA SER A 87 2.82 9.29 3.13
C SER A 87 1.80 9.69 4.18
N LEU A 88 0.67 10.23 3.74
CA LEU A 88 -0.49 10.47 4.61
C LEU A 88 -1.24 9.18 4.94
N GLU A 89 -0.91 8.04 4.30
CA GLU A 89 -1.59 6.77 4.53
C GLU A 89 -0.61 5.61 4.71
N PHE A 90 -0.82 4.80 5.74
CA PHE A 90 -0.20 3.50 5.92
C PHE A 90 -1.27 2.47 6.29
N TYR A 91 -1.76 1.72 5.31
CA TYR A 91 -2.84 0.76 5.55
C TYR A 91 -2.29 -0.58 6.07
N MET A 92 -1.86 -0.60 7.33
CA MET A 92 -1.04 -1.68 7.89
C MET A 92 -1.81 -2.99 8.10
N GLY A 93 -3.07 -2.91 8.52
CA GLY A 93 -3.85 -4.08 8.97
C GLY A 93 -3.41 -4.55 10.36
N ARG A 94 -3.60 -5.84 10.65
CA ARG A 94 -3.16 -6.51 11.89
C ARG A 94 -1.65 -6.80 11.88
N THR A 95 -0.99 -6.73 13.03
CA THR A 95 0.48 -6.79 13.15
C THR A 95 0.98 -8.08 13.82
N LEU A 96 0.17 -8.73 14.65
CA LEU A 96 0.59 -9.89 15.45
C LEU A 96 1.15 -11.03 14.59
N GLN A 97 0.33 -11.56 13.68
CA GLN A 97 0.69 -12.69 12.82
C GLN A 97 1.84 -12.35 11.86
N ASN A 98 1.85 -11.14 11.31
CA ASN A 98 2.95 -10.69 10.44
C ASN A 98 4.28 -10.62 11.19
N THR A 99 4.26 -10.19 12.45
CA THR A 99 5.46 -10.18 13.31
C THR A 99 5.93 -11.60 13.59
N MET A 100 5.01 -12.51 13.95
CA MET A 100 5.34 -13.91 14.20
C MET A 100 5.96 -14.59 12.97
N ILE A 101 5.45 -14.31 11.76
CA ILE A 101 6.00 -14.82 10.50
C ILE A 101 7.39 -14.25 10.24
N ASN A 102 7.57 -12.93 10.31
CA ASN A 102 8.85 -12.29 9.98
C ASN A 102 9.97 -12.65 10.98
N LEU A 103 9.61 -13.02 12.21
CA LEU A 103 10.56 -13.50 13.23
C LEU A 103 10.75 -15.02 13.25
N GLY A 104 9.97 -15.79 12.48
CA GLY A 104 10.01 -17.26 12.53
C GLY A 104 9.47 -17.85 13.85
N LEU A 105 8.51 -17.17 14.49
CA LEU A 105 7.95 -17.55 15.79
C LEU A 105 6.55 -18.20 15.72
N GLN A 106 5.89 -18.19 14.55
CA GLN A 106 4.49 -18.63 14.42
C GLN A 106 4.22 -19.99 15.08
N ASN A 107 4.99 -21.03 14.73
CA ASN A 107 4.82 -22.38 15.29
C ASN A 107 5.06 -22.44 16.80
N ALA A 108 6.07 -21.73 17.28
CA ALA A 108 6.42 -21.74 18.69
C ALA A 108 5.32 -21.05 19.53
N CYS A 109 4.74 -19.97 19.00
CA CYS A 109 3.59 -19.30 19.61
C CYS A 109 2.34 -20.19 19.57
N ASP A 110 2.04 -20.82 18.43
CA ASP A 110 0.89 -21.71 18.27
C ASP A 110 0.92 -22.86 19.30
N GLU A 111 2.06 -23.58 19.38
CA GLU A 111 2.25 -24.65 20.36
C GLU A 111 2.19 -24.13 21.82
N ALA A 112 2.77 -22.96 22.10
CA ALA A 112 2.73 -22.36 23.44
C ALA A 112 1.30 -22.03 23.89
N ILE A 113 0.51 -21.42 23.00
CA ILE A 113 -0.88 -21.03 23.25
C ILE A 113 -1.78 -22.26 23.34
N TYR A 114 -1.56 -23.26 22.49
CA TYR A 114 -2.25 -24.55 22.55
C TYR A 114 -2.03 -25.25 23.91
N GLN A 115 -0.79 -25.34 24.39
CA GLN A 115 -0.48 -25.93 25.71
C GLN A 115 -1.05 -25.13 26.89
N LEU A 116 -1.38 -23.86 26.69
CA LEU A 116 -2.10 -23.04 27.67
C LEU A 116 -3.63 -23.25 27.57
N GLY A 117 -4.13 -24.01 26.60
CA GLY A 117 -5.55 -24.31 26.42
C GLY A 117 -6.31 -23.19 25.72
N LEU A 118 -5.64 -22.45 24.83
CA LEU A 118 -6.19 -21.33 24.06
C LEU A 118 -6.05 -21.60 22.56
N ASP A 119 -6.85 -20.93 21.73
CA ASP A 119 -6.77 -20.97 20.26
C ASP A 119 -6.12 -19.67 19.74
N ILE A 120 -5.00 -19.79 19.01
CA ILE A 120 -4.28 -18.63 18.50
C ILE A 120 -5.08 -17.86 17.43
N GLU A 121 -5.89 -18.55 16.61
CA GLU A 121 -6.69 -17.88 15.58
C GLU A 121 -7.77 -16.99 16.23
N GLU A 122 -8.36 -17.44 17.35
CA GLU A 122 -9.31 -16.63 18.13
C GLU A 122 -8.64 -15.36 18.69
N LEU A 123 -7.40 -15.47 19.17
CA LEU A 123 -6.63 -14.34 19.67
C LEU A 123 -6.24 -13.37 18.55
N GLU A 124 -5.85 -13.88 17.38
CA GLU A 124 -5.52 -13.06 16.20
C GLU A 124 -6.75 -12.27 15.71
N GLU A 125 -7.97 -12.81 15.84
CA GLU A 125 -9.20 -12.10 15.50
C GLU A 125 -9.56 -10.95 16.47
N MET A 126 -8.99 -10.92 17.68
CA MET A 126 -9.19 -9.82 18.64
C MET A 126 -8.41 -8.55 18.28
N GLU A 127 -7.39 -8.64 17.41
CA GLU A 127 -6.60 -7.49 16.99
C GLU A 127 -7.42 -6.58 16.08
N GLU A 128 -7.43 -5.27 16.37
CA GLU A 128 -8.02 -4.27 15.48
C GLU A 128 -7.07 -3.97 14.31
N ASP A 129 -7.61 -3.75 13.11
CA ASP A 129 -6.81 -3.27 11.98
C ASP A 129 -6.31 -1.85 12.28
N ALA A 130 -5.00 -1.59 12.10
CA ALA A 130 -4.50 -0.22 12.02
C ALA A 130 -4.94 0.42 10.67
N GLY A 131 -6.16 0.97 10.67
CA GLY A 131 -6.87 1.57 9.53
C GLY A 131 -6.36 2.94 9.09
N LEU A 132 -5.04 3.17 9.16
CA LEU A 132 -4.39 4.45 8.87
C LEU A 132 -4.20 4.71 7.37
N GLY A 133 -5.04 4.09 6.55
CA GLY A 133 -5.05 4.25 5.10
C GLY A 133 -6.40 3.85 4.54
N ASN A 134 -6.67 4.30 3.32
CA ASN A 134 -7.98 4.25 2.71
C ASN A 134 -8.08 3.17 1.62
N GLY A 135 -6.98 2.86 0.94
CA GLY A 135 -7.01 1.90 -0.17
C GLY A 135 -5.63 1.50 -0.70
N GLY A 136 -5.50 1.45 -2.02
CA GLY A 136 -4.30 0.95 -2.72
C GLY A 136 -3.03 1.73 -2.37
N LEU A 137 -3.12 3.06 -2.27
CA LEU A 137 -1.98 3.94 -1.96
C LEU A 137 -1.39 3.63 -0.56
N GLY A 138 -2.21 3.67 0.48
CA GLY A 138 -1.77 3.32 1.83
C GLY A 138 -1.31 1.86 1.97
N ARG A 139 -1.92 0.93 1.23
CA ARG A 139 -1.51 -0.49 1.27
C ARG A 139 -0.18 -0.73 0.55
N LEU A 140 0.11 0.01 -0.51
CA LEU A 140 1.40 0.00 -1.19
C LEU A 140 2.50 0.47 -0.24
N ALA A 141 2.30 1.60 0.45
CA ALA A 141 3.23 2.11 1.46
C ALA A 141 3.54 1.06 2.53
N ALA A 142 2.52 0.36 3.03
CA ALA A 142 2.69 -0.73 3.99
C ALA A 142 3.48 -1.94 3.43
N CYS A 143 3.26 -2.33 2.16
CA CYS A 143 4.05 -3.39 1.51
C CYS A 143 5.52 -2.95 1.29
N PHE A 144 5.75 -1.67 0.98
CA PHE A 144 7.07 -1.09 0.81
C PHE A 144 7.86 -1.08 2.13
N LEU A 145 7.22 -0.73 3.25
CA LEU A 145 7.87 -0.81 4.57
C LEU A 145 8.40 -2.22 4.89
N ASP A 146 7.57 -3.25 4.67
CA ASP A 146 7.95 -4.65 4.87
C ASP A 146 9.11 -5.09 3.95
N SER A 147 9.09 -4.64 2.69
CA SER A 147 10.13 -4.98 1.71
C SER A 147 11.44 -4.24 1.99
N MET A 148 11.40 -2.95 2.37
CA MET A 148 12.59 -2.18 2.77
C MET A 148 13.26 -2.80 4.00
N ALA A 149 12.48 -3.28 4.98
CA ALA A 149 13.02 -3.99 6.14
C ALA A 149 13.62 -5.35 5.75
N THR A 150 12.96 -6.11 4.87
CA THR A 150 13.43 -7.41 4.36
C THR A 150 14.73 -7.29 3.57
N LEU A 151 14.89 -6.19 2.82
CA LEU A 151 16.08 -5.89 2.00
C LEU A 151 17.20 -5.16 2.77
N GLY A 152 17.08 -5.03 4.10
CA GLY A 152 18.12 -4.43 4.93
C GLY A 152 18.36 -2.93 4.69
N LEU A 153 17.41 -2.22 4.08
CA LEU A 153 17.53 -0.80 3.78
C LEU A 153 17.29 0.04 5.04
N ALA A 154 18.12 1.06 5.25
CA ALA A 154 17.98 2.04 6.33
C ALA A 154 16.83 3.02 6.05
N ALA A 155 15.60 2.52 6.10
CA ALA A 155 14.40 3.21 5.70
C ALA A 155 13.46 3.54 6.86
N TYR A 156 12.74 4.66 6.73
CA TYR A 156 11.77 5.15 7.69
C TYR A 156 10.48 5.54 6.97
N GLY A 157 9.33 5.07 7.47
CA GLY A 157 8.02 5.58 7.06
C GLY A 157 7.60 6.75 7.94
N TYR A 158 7.18 7.87 7.36
CA TYR A 158 6.63 9.01 8.11
C TYR A 158 5.18 9.29 7.70
N GLY A 159 4.30 9.37 8.69
CA GLY A 159 2.87 9.62 8.50
C GLY A 159 2.21 10.26 9.72
N ILE A 160 0.88 10.22 9.76
CA ILE A 160 0.07 10.76 10.86
C ILE A 160 -0.54 9.61 11.67
N ARG A 161 -0.52 9.75 13.00
CA ARG A 161 -1.20 8.82 13.91
C ARG A 161 -2.65 9.27 14.07
N TYR A 162 -3.50 8.87 13.15
CA TYR A 162 -4.93 9.19 13.23
C TYR A 162 -5.58 8.46 14.42
N GLU A 163 -6.31 9.20 15.24
CA GLU A 163 -7.05 8.62 16.36
C GLU A 163 -8.20 7.73 15.88
N TYR A 164 -8.90 8.22 14.86
CA TYR A 164 -9.88 7.47 14.08
C TYR A 164 -9.32 7.22 12.69
N GLY A 165 -9.40 5.97 12.22
CA GLY A 165 -9.13 5.62 10.83
C GLY A 165 -10.13 6.30 9.88
N ILE A 166 -10.32 5.76 8.67
CA ILE A 166 -11.29 6.37 7.75
C ILE A 166 -12.73 6.35 8.32
N PHE A 167 -13.28 5.15 8.52
CA PHE A 167 -14.55 4.84 9.21
C PHE A 167 -14.80 3.33 9.11
N ASN A 168 -15.56 2.77 10.04
CA ASN A 168 -16.18 1.47 9.91
C ASN A 168 -17.47 1.60 9.08
N GLN A 169 -17.61 0.76 8.06
CA GLN A 169 -18.81 0.74 7.22
C GLN A 169 -19.83 -0.22 7.82
N LYS A 170 -21.07 0.25 7.98
CA LYS A 170 -22.24 -0.58 8.24
C LYS A 170 -23.23 -0.50 7.09
N ILE A 171 -23.91 -1.60 6.77
CA ILE A 171 -24.99 -1.63 5.79
C ILE A 171 -26.32 -1.66 6.53
N LYS A 172 -27.07 -0.55 6.50
CA LYS A 172 -28.40 -0.42 7.11
C LYS A 172 -29.42 -0.13 6.03
N GLY A 173 -30.42 -1.01 5.86
CA GLY A 173 -31.42 -0.88 4.78
C GLY A 173 -30.82 -0.89 3.36
N GLY A 174 -29.67 -1.55 3.19
CA GLY A 174 -28.90 -1.56 1.94
C GLY A 174 -28.03 -0.31 1.69
N TRP A 175 -28.03 0.66 2.59
CA TRP A 175 -27.19 1.86 2.50
C TRP A 175 -25.95 1.75 3.36
N GLN A 176 -24.84 2.32 2.87
CA GLN A 176 -23.66 2.56 3.69
C GLN A 176 -23.96 3.63 4.76
N VAL A 177 -23.62 3.30 6.00
CA VAL A 177 -23.57 4.19 7.16
C VAL A 177 -22.15 4.17 7.70
N GLU A 178 -21.58 5.36 7.92
CA GLU A 178 -20.25 5.53 8.50
C GLU A 178 -20.32 5.54 10.03
N GLU A 179 -19.49 4.73 10.68
CA GLU A 179 -19.27 4.74 12.13
C GLU A 179 -17.78 5.01 12.40
N ALA A 180 -17.45 5.72 13.48
CA ALA A 180 -16.06 6.06 13.80
C ALA A 180 -15.21 4.79 14.00
N ASP A 181 -13.99 4.80 13.45
CA ASP A 181 -13.04 3.69 13.60
C ASP A 181 -12.14 3.91 14.82
N ASP A 182 -12.66 3.58 16.01
CA ASP A 182 -11.99 3.75 17.31
C ASP A 182 -11.02 2.60 17.62
N TRP A 183 -10.02 2.43 16.75
CA TRP A 183 -9.03 1.34 16.81
C TRP A 183 -8.08 1.43 18.01
N LEU A 184 -7.96 2.62 18.63
CA LEU A 184 -7.11 2.87 19.80
C LEU A 184 -7.82 2.72 21.14
N ARG A 185 -9.14 2.45 21.16
CA ARG A 185 -9.96 2.35 22.37
C ARG A 185 -9.37 1.49 23.49
N HIS A 186 -8.75 0.38 23.12
CA HIS A 186 -8.16 -0.58 24.06
C HIS A 186 -6.63 -0.44 24.18
N GLY A 187 -6.05 0.60 23.57
CA GLY A 187 -4.61 0.76 23.40
C GLY A 187 -4.07 -0.01 22.20
N ASN A 188 -2.87 0.39 21.75
CA ASN A 188 -2.13 -0.27 20.69
C ASN A 188 -0.82 -0.82 21.29
N PRO A 189 -0.65 -2.16 21.38
CA PRO A 189 0.54 -2.72 22.03
C PRO A 189 1.82 -2.51 21.21
N TRP A 190 1.70 -2.22 19.91
CA TRP A 190 2.84 -2.16 18.97
C TRP A 190 3.56 -0.82 18.95
N GLU A 191 2.88 0.27 19.30
CA GLU A 191 3.46 1.61 19.25
C GLU A 191 4.28 1.95 20.50
N LYS A 192 5.24 2.86 20.35
CA LYS A 192 5.98 3.47 21.44
C LYS A 192 5.93 4.99 21.30
N ALA A 193 5.24 5.65 22.24
CA ALA A 193 5.28 7.10 22.38
C ALA A 193 6.70 7.59 22.68
N ARG A 194 7.10 8.69 22.05
CA ARG A 194 8.42 9.32 22.16
C ARG A 194 8.30 10.82 22.50
N PRO A 195 7.71 11.18 23.66
CA PRO A 195 7.53 12.58 24.06
C PRO A 195 8.84 13.38 24.12
N GLU A 196 9.98 12.70 24.30
CA GLU A 196 11.32 13.29 24.28
C GLU A 196 11.74 13.90 22.92
N TYR A 197 10.99 13.63 21.85
CA TYR A 197 11.22 14.13 20.49
C TYR A 197 10.04 14.96 19.95
N MET A 198 9.28 15.62 20.83
CA MET A 198 8.24 16.55 20.41
C MET A 198 8.84 17.74 19.64
N LEU A 199 8.17 18.14 18.54
CA LEU A 199 8.63 19.22 17.67
C LEU A 199 7.51 20.25 17.45
N PRO A 200 7.81 21.56 17.41
CA PRO A 200 6.82 22.57 17.08
C PRO A 200 6.54 22.59 15.56
N VAL A 201 5.27 22.79 15.22
CA VAL A 201 4.78 23.04 13.87
C VAL A 201 4.00 24.35 13.91
N HIS A 202 4.22 25.19 12.91
CA HIS A 202 3.71 26.56 12.86
C HIS A 202 2.62 26.70 11.79
N PHE A 203 1.57 27.47 12.07
CA PHE A 203 0.51 27.81 11.12
C PHE A 203 0.18 29.31 11.18
N TYR A 204 -0.43 29.83 10.12
CA TYR A 204 -0.86 31.23 9.99
C TYR A 204 0.30 32.21 10.14
N GLY A 205 0.13 33.29 10.90
CA GLY A 205 1.13 34.32 11.10
C GLY A 205 1.36 35.18 9.87
N ARG A 206 2.54 35.81 9.81
CA ARG A 206 2.93 36.72 8.73
C ARG A 206 4.43 36.70 8.49
N VAL A 207 4.83 37.23 7.34
CA VAL A 207 6.24 37.30 6.95
C VAL A 207 6.79 38.71 7.22
N GLU A 208 7.91 38.79 7.94
CA GLU A 208 8.67 40.01 8.16
C GLU A 208 9.99 39.99 7.40
N ASN A 209 10.26 41.05 6.63
CA ASN A 209 11.56 41.27 6.00
C ASN A 209 12.43 42.11 6.94
N THR A 210 13.52 41.53 7.42
CA THR A 210 14.45 42.19 8.34
C THR A 210 15.84 42.28 7.72
N LYS A 211 16.72 43.13 8.29
CA LYS A 211 18.10 43.29 7.79
C LYS A 211 18.90 41.97 7.79
N THR A 212 18.53 41.01 8.65
CA THR A 212 19.16 39.69 8.78
C THR A 212 18.43 38.58 8.01
N GLY A 213 17.47 38.96 7.16
CA GLY A 213 16.69 38.06 6.31
C GLY A 213 15.20 38.01 6.67
N VAL A 214 14.51 37.07 6.05
CA VAL A 214 13.07 36.85 6.18
C VAL A 214 12.77 36.06 7.46
N ARG A 215 11.71 36.44 8.18
CA ARG A 215 11.21 35.72 9.36
C ARG A 215 9.72 35.45 9.25
N TRP A 216 9.30 34.24 9.62
CA TRP A 216 7.89 33.88 9.78
C TRP A 216 7.52 34.02 11.26
N VAL A 217 6.64 34.96 11.57
CA VAL A 217 6.33 35.39 12.95
C VAL A 217 4.81 35.38 13.20
N ASP A 218 4.42 35.55 14.46
CA ASP A 218 3.01 35.59 14.91
C ASP A 218 2.22 34.32 14.54
N THR A 219 2.90 33.18 14.51
CA THR A 219 2.33 31.88 14.14
C THR A 219 1.58 31.22 15.29
N GLN A 220 0.52 30.48 14.97
CA GLN A 220 -0.04 29.50 15.88
C GLN A 220 0.87 28.26 15.93
N VAL A 221 1.14 27.74 17.13
CA VAL A 221 2.01 26.57 17.33
C VAL A 221 1.18 25.34 17.70
N VAL A 222 1.48 24.22 17.05
CA VAL A 222 1.01 22.88 17.38
C VAL A 222 2.22 21.99 17.62
N LEU A 223 2.19 21.12 18.62
CA LEU A 223 3.26 20.16 18.86
C LEU A 223 3.00 18.86 18.12
N ALA A 224 4.04 18.32 17.48
CA ALA A 224 4.06 17.01 16.87
C ALA A 224 4.73 16.01 17.80
N MET A 225 3.94 15.11 18.40
CA MET A 225 4.44 14.02 19.24
C MET A 225 4.64 12.75 18.41
N PRO A 226 5.87 12.19 18.34
CA PRO A 226 6.12 10.98 17.58
C PRO A 226 5.69 9.72 18.34
N TYR A 227 5.10 8.79 17.60
CA TYR A 227 4.85 7.41 17.98
C TYR A 227 5.56 6.50 16.99
N ASP A 228 6.43 5.63 17.50
CA ASP A 228 7.21 4.72 16.68
C ASP A 228 6.60 3.32 16.72
N THR A 229 6.41 2.70 15.55
CA THR A 229 6.00 1.32 15.37
C THR A 229 7.12 0.53 14.67
N PRO A 230 7.56 -0.62 15.22
CA PRO A 230 8.61 -1.44 14.62
C PRO A 230 8.11 -2.13 13.35
N VAL A 231 8.97 -2.21 12.33
CA VAL A 231 8.70 -2.89 11.06
C VAL A 231 9.74 -4.00 10.84
N PRO A 232 9.44 -5.27 11.18
CA PRO A 232 10.40 -6.37 11.04
C PRO A 232 10.55 -6.82 9.60
N GLY A 233 11.79 -7.04 9.16
CA GLY A 233 12.11 -7.72 7.91
C GLY A 233 12.01 -9.25 8.04
N TYR A 234 11.77 -9.93 6.92
CA TYR A 234 11.57 -11.38 6.90
C TYR A 234 12.87 -12.15 7.18
N MET A 235 12.98 -12.76 8.37
CA MET A 235 14.07 -13.65 8.79
C MET A 235 15.49 -13.08 8.61
N ASN A 236 15.65 -11.78 8.82
CA ASN A 236 16.95 -11.08 8.71
C ASN A 236 17.35 -10.27 9.96
N ASN A 237 16.51 -10.27 11.01
CA ASN A 237 16.65 -9.49 12.25
C ASN A 237 16.66 -7.96 12.12
N THR A 238 16.53 -7.42 10.91
CA THR A 238 16.37 -5.98 10.68
C THR A 238 14.99 -5.55 11.14
N VAL A 239 14.92 -4.51 11.96
CA VAL A 239 13.66 -3.88 12.36
C VAL A 239 13.75 -2.38 12.09
N ASN A 240 13.07 -1.95 11.03
CA ASN A 240 12.93 -0.54 10.67
C ASN A 240 11.86 0.15 11.53
N THR A 241 11.65 1.44 11.29
CA THR A 241 10.69 2.25 12.05
C THR A 241 9.69 2.92 11.13
N MET A 242 8.41 2.76 11.44
CA MET A 242 7.35 3.67 11.00
C MET A 242 7.11 4.69 12.13
N ARG A 243 7.28 5.97 11.83
CA ARG A 243 7.06 7.09 12.77
C ARG A 243 5.79 7.83 12.37
N LEU A 244 4.84 7.90 13.29
CA LEU A 244 3.56 8.57 13.11
C LEU A 244 3.42 9.74 14.07
N TRP A 245 3.02 10.90 13.56
CA TRP A 245 2.88 12.12 14.35
C TRP A 245 1.46 12.28 14.89
N SER A 246 1.35 12.56 16.19
CA SER A 246 0.11 13.00 16.85
C SER A 246 0.20 14.51 17.13
N ALA A 247 -0.84 15.25 16.75
CA ALA A 247 -0.95 16.67 17.08
C ALA A 247 -1.31 16.85 18.55
N ARG A 248 -0.64 17.78 19.22
CA ARG A 248 -0.85 18.15 20.62
C ARG A 248 -0.85 19.67 20.75
N ALA A 249 -1.64 20.20 21.68
CA ALA A 249 -1.55 21.61 22.03
C ALA A 249 -0.23 21.89 22.79
N PRO A 250 0.38 23.09 22.61
CA PRO A 250 1.65 23.43 23.26
C PRO A 250 1.55 23.65 24.77
N ASN A 251 0.37 24.02 25.27
CA ASN A 251 0.13 24.24 26.69
C ASN A 251 -0.76 23.13 27.24
N ASP A 252 -0.29 22.49 28.30
CA ASP A 252 -1.18 21.85 29.26
C ASP A 252 -1.91 22.97 30.02
N PHE A 253 -3.05 23.43 29.48
CA PHE A 253 -3.98 24.38 30.12
C PHE A 253 -3.50 25.85 30.25
N ASN A 254 -4.13 26.78 29.52
CA ASN A 254 -3.84 28.22 29.68
C ASN A 254 -4.50 28.77 30.96
N LEU A 255 -3.77 28.71 32.08
CA LEU A 255 -4.19 29.23 33.39
C LEU A 255 -4.56 30.73 33.34
N ARG A 256 -4.03 31.49 32.38
CA ARG A 256 -4.35 32.91 32.24
C ARG A 256 -5.79 33.09 31.76
N ASP A 257 -6.18 32.40 30.70
CA ASP A 257 -7.56 32.44 30.15
C ASP A 257 -8.56 31.81 31.13
N PHE A 258 -8.11 30.76 31.85
CA PHE A 258 -8.86 30.16 32.94
C PHE A 258 -9.14 31.16 34.08
N ASN A 259 -8.14 31.92 34.52
CA ASN A 259 -8.28 32.86 35.62
C ASN A 259 -9.12 34.11 35.30
N VAL A 260 -9.34 34.43 34.01
CA VAL A 260 -10.29 35.48 33.57
C VAL A 260 -11.71 34.95 33.32
N GLY A 261 -11.96 33.66 33.56
CA GLY A 261 -13.29 33.05 33.46
C GLY A 261 -13.66 32.49 32.07
N ASP A 262 -12.73 32.45 31.12
CA ASP A 262 -12.96 31.92 29.77
C ASP A 262 -12.52 30.45 29.65
N TYR A 263 -13.15 29.62 30.50
CA TYR A 263 -12.84 28.20 30.65
C TYR A 263 -13.08 27.40 29.36
N ILE A 264 -14.09 27.80 28.59
CA ILE A 264 -14.53 27.09 27.40
C ILE A 264 -13.52 27.31 26.27
N GLN A 265 -13.06 28.54 26.06
CA GLN A 265 -12.17 28.86 24.94
C GLN A 265 -10.82 28.14 25.03
N ALA A 266 -10.23 28.05 26.24
CA ALA A 266 -8.96 27.35 26.44
C ALA A 266 -9.02 25.85 26.07
N VAL A 267 -10.18 25.20 26.26
CA VAL A 267 -10.40 23.81 25.88
C VAL A 267 -10.69 23.67 24.39
N LEU A 268 -11.43 24.62 23.80
CA LEU A 268 -11.71 24.65 22.37
C LEU A 268 -10.43 24.78 21.54
N ASP A 269 -9.50 25.65 21.95
CA ASP A 269 -8.23 25.86 21.24
C ASP A 269 -7.37 24.59 21.21
N ARG A 270 -7.38 23.82 22.30
CA ARG A 270 -6.73 22.51 22.35
C ARG A 270 -7.36 21.53 21.36
N ASN A 271 -8.69 21.45 21.32
CA ASN A 271 -9.38 20.56 20.40
C ASN A 271 -9.09 20.92 18.94
N LEU A 272 -8.99 22.20 18.60
CA LEU A 272 -8.65 22.67 17.26
C LEU A 272 -7.24 22.21 16.82
N ALA A 273 -6.26 22.20 17.73
CA ALA A 273 -4.92 21.68 17.45
C ALA A 273 -4.92 20.16 17.28
N GLU A 274 -5.58 19.43 18.19
CA GLU A 274 -5.63 17.97 18.17
C GLU A 274 -6.47 17.40 17.00
N ASN A 275 -7.37 18.21 16.42
CA ASN A 275 -8.16 17.81 15.24
C ASN A 275 -7.33 17.46 14.01
N ILE A 276 -6.09 17.97 13.90
CA ILE A 276 -5.18 17.65 12.79
C ILE A 276 -4.94 16.14 12.70
N SER A 277 -4.69 15.45 13.81
CA SER A 277 -4.46 14.00 13.81
C SER A 277 -5.68 13.19 14.24
N ARG A 278 -6.90 13.73 14.08
CA ARG A 278 -8.12 13.06 14.56
C ARG A 278 -8.67 12.04 13.58
N VAL A 279 -8.90 12.41 12.32
CA VAL A 279 -9.52 11.55 11.30
C VAL A 279 -8.76 11.59 9.99
N LEU A 280 -8.67 10.44 9.33
CA LEU A 280 -8.09 10.27 8.00
C LEU A 280 -9.05 10.78 6.91
N TYR A 281 -8.62 11.76 6.11
CA TYR A 281 -9.43 12.47 5.09
C TYR A 281 -10.75 13.04 5.63
N PRO A 282 -10.73 14.23 6.26
CA PRO A 282 -11.98 14.93 6.56
C PRO A 282 -12.75 15.23 5.27
N ASN A 283 -14.08 15.31 5.37
CA ASN A 283 -14.93 15.73 4.24
C ASN A 283 -14.53 17.15 3.78
N ASP A 284 -14.00 17.26 2.57
CA ASP A 284 -13.42 18.47 1.98
C ASP A 284 -14.37 19.23 1.06
N ASN A 285 -15.66 18.85 1.03
CA ASN A 285 -16.69 19.58 0.30
C ASN A 285 -16.96 20.99 0.85
N PHE A 286 -16.46 21.30 2.05
CA PHE A 286 -16.57 22.62 2.69
C PHE A 286 -15.17 23.20 2.97
N PHE A 287 -15.09 24.53 3.12
CA PHE A 287 -13.82 25.25 3.27
C PHE A 287 -13.00 24.76 4.47
N GLU A 288 -13.64 24.54 5.62
CA GLU A 288 -13.01 24.06 6.85
C GLU A 288 -12.38 22.67 6.66
N GLY A 289 -12.99 21.82 5.85
CA GLY A 289 -12.45 20.50 5.50
C GLY A 289 -11.20 20.59 4.64
N LYS A 290 -11.18 21.53 3.69
CA LYS A 290 -9.99 21.82 2.85
C LYS A 290 -8.84 22.39 3.67
N GLU A 291 -9.13 23.32 4.58
CA GLU A 291 -8.12 23.88 5.48
C GLU A 291 -7.54 22.83 6.42
N LEU A 292 -8.37 21.95 7.01
CA LEU A 292 -7.90 20.86 7.86
C LEU A 292 -7.02 19.87 7.08
N ARG A 293 -7.37 19.55 5.84
CA ARG A 293 -6.56 18.68 4.98
C ARG A 293 -5.18 19.28 4.69
N LEU A 294 -5.11 20.55 4.31
CA LEU A 294 -3.83 21.24 4.09
C LEU A 294 -3.00 21.32 5.40
N LYS A 295 -3.66 21.50 6.56
CA LYS A 295 -2.99 21.43 7.87
C LYS A 295 -2.37 20.05 8.13
N GLN A 296 -3.07 18.97 7.79
CA GLN A 296 -2.53 17.60 7.92
C GLN A 296 -1.28 17.40 7.06
N GLU A 297 -1.34 17.81 5.79
CA GLU A 297 -0.22 17.71 4.85
C GLU A 297 1.00 18.48 5.32
N TYR A 298 0.81 19.72 5.75
CA TYR A 298 1.92 20.52 6.28
C TYR A 298 2.44 19.98 7.61
N PHE A 299 1.56 19.51 8.50
CA PHE A 299 1.94 18.98 9.80
C PHE A 299 2.90 17.79 9.70
N VAL A 300 2.58 16.81 8.87
CA VAL A 300 3.46 15.64 8.67
C VAL A 300 4.79 16.06 8.04
N VAL A 301 4.76 16.96 7.07
CA VAL A 301 5.97 17.45 6.38
C VAL A 301 6.89 18.18 7.35
N ALA A 302 6.38 19.19 8.06
CA ALA A 302 7.17 20.06 8.92
C ALA A 302 7.82 19.29 10.07
N ALA A 303 7.08 18.38 10.71
CA ALA A 303 7.61 17.55 11.79
C ALA A 303 8.67 16.55 11.26
N SER A 304 8.41 15.93 10.11
CA SER A 304 9.33 14.93 9.53
C SER A 304 10.64 15.56 9.06
N LEU A 305 10.61 16.71 8.38
CA LEU A 305 11.82 17.38 7.89
C LEU A 305 12.71 17.87 9.04
N GLN A 306 12.12 18.41 10.10
CA GLN A 306 12.85 18.76 11.32
C GLN A 306 13.54 17.54 11.93
N ASP A 307 12.85 16.40 12.00
CA ASP A 307 13.42 15.16 12.54
C ASP A 307 14.54 14.57 11.65
N ILE A 308 14.38 14.66 10.32
CA ILE A 308 15.39 14.25 9.33
C ILE A 308 16.65 15.10 9.46
N ILE A 309 16.51 16.43 9.51
CA ILE A 309 17.63 17.37 9.63
C ILE A 309 18.35 17.18 10.96
N ARG A 310 17.59 17.01 12.06
CA ARG A 310 18.14 16.69 13.38
C ARG A 310 18.99 15.42 13.34
N ARG A 311 18.52 14.37 12.68
CA ARG A 311 19.26 13.09 12.54
C ARG A 311 20.49 13.23 11.64
N PHE A 312 20.40 14.02 10.57
CA PHE A 312 21.54 14.33 9.71
C PHE A 312 22.65 15.06 10.49
N LYS A 313 22.29 16.07 11.29
CA LYS A 313 23.21 16.82 12.16
C LYS A 313 23.85 15.94 13.22
N ALA A 314 23.07 15.09 13.89
CA ALA A 314 23.50 14.18 14.95
C ALA A 314 23.88 12.78 14.41
N SER A 315 24.93 12.73 13.57
CA SER A 315 25.35 11.50 12.86
C SER A 315 26.12 10.47 13.71
N ARG A 316 26.31 10.68 15.01
CA ARG A 316 27.01 9.75 15.92
C ARG A 316 26.07 9.23 17.01
N PHE A 317 26.10 7.92 17.25
CA PHE A 317 25.28 7.28 18.29
C PHE A 317 25.52 7.90 19.67
N GLY A 318 24.44 8.17 20.41
CA GLY A 318 24.48 8.69 21.78
C GLY A 318 24.90 10.17 21.91
N CYS A 319 25.24 10.84 20.81
CA CYS A 319 25.61 12.25 20.79
C CYS A 319 24.42 13.10 20.32
N ARG A 320 24.16 14.22 21.00
CA ARG A 320 23.18 15.23 20.56
C ARG A 320 23.83 16.45 19.93
N ASP A 321 25.16 16.49 19.91
CA ASP A 321 25.91 17.61 19.35
C ASP A 321 25.77 17.61 17.82
N THR A 322 25.85 18.81 17.24
CA THR A 322 25.83 18.98 15.79
C THR A 322 27.21 18.59 15.26
N ILE A 323 27.29 17.46 14.57
CA ILE A 323 28.52 16.94 13.96
C ILE A 323 28.63 17.41 12.51
N ARG A 324 27.51 17.33 11.77
CA ARG A 324 27.42 17.87 10.41
C ARG A 324 26.81 19.26 10.45
N THR A 325 27.62 20.26 10.11
CA THR A 325 27.19 21.65 9.97
C THR A 325 26.98 22.06 8.51
N GLY A 326 27.70 21.43 7.58
CA GLY A 326 27.52 21.60 6.13
C GLY A 326 26.43 20.69 5.56
N PHE A 327 25.68 21.20 4.59
CA PHE A 327 24.56 20.49 3.93
C PHE A 327 24.89 19.95 2.53
N ASP A 328 26.12 20.14 2.03
CA ASP A 328 26.53 19.60 0.73
C ASP A 328 26.32 18.08 0.62
N ALA A 329 26.63 17.36 1.70
CA ALA A 329 26.46 15.90 1.79
C ALA A 329 25.02 15.47 2.16
N PHE A 330 24.06 16.39 2.23
CA PHE A 330 22.68 16.08 2.60
C PHE A 330 22.04 15.10 1.60
N PRO A 331 22.12 15.28 0.26
CA PRO A 331 21.55 14.34 -0.70
C PRO A 331 22.28 13.00 -0.73
N ASP A 332 23.54 12.93 -0.29
CA ASP A 332 24.31 11.68 -0.19
C ASP A 332 23.90 10.86 1.04
N LYS A 333 23.21 11.48 2.00
CA LYS A 333 22.81 10.86 3.28
C LYS A 333 21.29 10.78 3.45
N VAL A 334 20.52 11.50 2.65
CA VAL A 334 19.07 11.63 2.75
C VAL A 334 18.45 11.47 1.36
N ALA A 335 17.54 10.53 1.22
CA ALA A 335 16.59 10.46 0.10
C ALA A 335 15.16 10.57 0.66
N ILE A 336 14.33 11.42 0.05
CA ILE A 336 12.94 11.60 0.45
C ILE A 336 12.02 11.25 -0.72
N GLN A 337 11.18 10.23 -0.51
CA GLN A 337 10.17 9.82 -1.48
C GLN A 337 8.82 10.46 -1.11
N LEU A 338 8.22 11.15 -2.07
CA LEU A 338 6.87 11.70 -2.00
C LEU A 338 5.88 10.66 -2.55
N ASN A 339 5.04 10.10 -1.68
CA ASN A 339 3.96 9.19 -2.06
C ASN A 339 2.71 9.99 -2.46
N ASP A 340 2.60 10.26 -3.76
CA ASP A 340 1.68 11.24 -4.37
C ASP A 340 1.98 12.70 -3.99
N THR A 341 1.08 13.63 -4.32
CA THR A 341 1.23 15.07 -4.06
C THR A 341 0.97 15.48 -2.61
N HIS A 342 0.40 14.60 -1.78
CA HIS A 342 0.05 14.96 -0.40
C HIS A 342 1.23 15.51 0.43
N PRO A 343 2.46 14.96 0.37
CA PRO A 343 3.63 15.54 1.04
C PRO A 343 4.39 16.59 0.19
N ALA A 344 3.81 17.15 -0.89
CA ALA A 344 4.48 18.08 -1.81
C ALA A 344 5.04 19.34 -1.12
N LEU A 345 4.40 19.78 -0.03
CA LEU A 345 4.89 20.90 0.79
C LEU A 345 6.27 20.64 1.40
N GLY A 346 6.79 19.41 1.35
CA GLY A 346 8.16 19.09 1.74
C GLY A 346 9.20 19.86 0.95
N ILE A 347 8.94 20.14 -0.33
CA ILE A 347 9.83 20.91 -1.20
C ILE A 347 9.98 22.35 -0.68
N PRO A 348 8.90 23.17 -0.57
CA PRO A 348 9.02 24.52 -0.05
C PRO A 348 9.40 24.58 1.43
N GLU A 349 9.05 23.58 2.25
CA GLU A 349 9.47 23.56 3.66
C GLU A 349 10.98 23.31 3.81
N LEU A 350 11.56 22.40 3.03
CA LEU A 350 13.01 22.18 3.06
C LEU A 350 13.76 23.45 2.61
N MET A 351 13.25 24.11 1.56
CA MET A 351 13.76 25.42 1.13
C MET A 351 13.64 26.46 2.25
N ARG A 352 12.50 26.55 2.94
CA ARG A 352 12.31 27.49 4.05
C ARG A 352 13.34 27.25 5.16
N ILE A 353 13.56 26.00 5.58
CA ILE A 353 14.54 25.68 6.62
C ILE A 353 15.94 26.09 6.16
N PHE A 354 16.33 25.73 4.94
CA PHE A 354 17.65 26.06 4.41
C PHE A 354 17.91 27.56 4.26
N LEU A 355 16.93 28.33 3.78
CA LEU A 355 17.06 29.76 3.56
C LEU A 355 16.95 30.55 4.88
N ASP A 356 15.86 30.31 5.60
CA ASP A 356 15.45 31.19 6.70
C ASP A 356 16.17 30.81 8.00
N ILE A 357 16.51 29.53 8.21
CA ILE A 357 17.14 29.02 9.44
C ILE A 357 18.64 28.76 9.22
N GLU A 358 18.99 27.92 8.25
CA GLU A 358 20.40 27.52 8.01
C GLU A 358 21.17 28.54 7.16
N LYS A 359 20.51 29.59 6.66
CA LYS A 359 21.09 30.72 5.93
C LYS A 359 21.89 30.32 4.67
N LEU A 360 21.47 29.27 3.99
CA LEU A 360 22.03 28.88 2.70
C LEU A 360 21.58 29.86 1.59
N PRO A 361 22.44 30.15 0.61
CA PRO A 361 22.04 30.83 -0.61
C PRO A 361 20.97 30.05 -1.38
N TRP A 362 20.08 30.75 -2.09
CA TRP A 362 18.96 30.14 -2.82
C TRP A 362 19.40 29.02 -3.77
N GLU A 363 20.38 29.28 -4.64
CA GLU A 363 20.83 28.28 -5.62
C GLU A 363 21.30 27.00 -4.95
N LYS A 364 22.00 27.14 -3.82
CA LYS A 364 22.53 26.00 -3.09
C LYS A 364 21.43 25.20 -2.40
N ALA A 365 20.51 25.90 -1.73
CA ALA A 365 19.34 25.28 -1.11
C ALA A 365 18.49 24.53 -2.14
N TRP A 366 18.29 25.11 -3.33
CA TRP A 366 17.50 24.53 -4.41
C TRP A 366 18.18 23.32 -5.05
N GLU A 367 19.50 23.38 -5.27
CA GLU A 367 20.29 22.24 -5.74
C GLU A 367 20.15 21.03 -4.82
N ILE A 368 20.35 21.24 -3.51
CA ILE A 368 20.23 20.19 -2.48
C ILE A 368 18.80 19.65 -2.43
N THR A 369 17.80 20.53 -2.46
CA THR A 369 16.38 20.15 -2.42
C THR A 369 16.01 19.24 -3.59
N LYS A 370 16.33 19.64 -4.83
CA LYS A 370 16.06 18.82 -6.01
C LYS A 370 16.72 17.44 -5.96
N LYS A 371 17.98 17.38 -5.53
CA LYS A 371 18.73 16.11 -5.40
C LYS A 371 18.20 15.20 -4.28
N THR A 372 17.46 15.74 -3.32
CA THR A 372 16.94 14.98 -2.18
C THR A 372 15.57 14.35 -2.48
N PHE A 373 14.68 15.05 -3.20
CA PHE A 373 13.31 14.62 -3.42
C PHE A 373 13.11 13.80 -4.71
N ALA A 374 12.28 12.77 -4.61
CA ALA A 374 11.70 12.03 -5.74
C ALA A 374 10.19 11.91 -5.57
N TYR A 375 9.44 11.93 -6.69
CA TYR A 375 7.98 11.97 -6.72
C TYR A 375 7.39 10.74 -7.43
N THR A 376 6.45 10.05 -6.77
CA THR A 376 5.65 9.00 -7.40
C THR A 376 4.24 9.49 -7.65
N ASN A 377 3.79 9.46 -8.91
CA ASN A 377 2.42 9.77 -9.31
C ASN A 377 1.54 8.51 -9.33
N HIS A 378 0.31 8.61 -8.80
CA HIS A 378 -0.64 7.50 -8.69
C HIS A 378 -1.96 7.71 -9.45
N THR A 379 -2.09 8.80 -10.22
CA THR A 379 -3.35 9.14 -10.89
C THR A 379 -3.14 9.93 -12.17
N VAL A 380 -3.98 9.61 -13.15
CA VAL A 380 -4.14 10.35 -14.41
C VAL A 380 -5.43 11.19 -14.44
N LEU A 381 -6.33 10.97 -13.48
CA LEU A 381 -7.62 11.64 -13.43
C LEU A 381 -7.44 13.10 -12.98
N PRO A 382 -7.86 14.09 -13.78
CA PRO A 382 -7.68 15.51 -13.44
C PRO A 382 -8.30 15.91 -12.09
N GLU A 383 -9.43 15.30 -11.73
CA GLU A 383 -10.11 15.54 -10.45
C GLU A 383 -9.34 15.05 -9.22
N ALA A 384 -8.35 14.18 -9.40
CA ALA A 384 -7.54 13.63 -8.31
C ALA A 384 -6.18 14.36 -8.16
N LEU A 385 -5.86 15.30 -9.06
CA LEU A 385 -4.65 16.13 -8.94
C LEU A 385 -4.90 17.30 -7.99
N GLU A 386 -4.09 17.41 -6.93
CA GLU A 386 -4.28 18.42 -5.90
C GLU A 386 -3.98 19.83 -6.41
N ARG A 387 -4.99 20.70 -6.30
CA ARG A 387 -4.95 22.12 -6.70
C ARG A 387 -5.45 22.99 -5.56
N TRP A 388 -4.52 23.52 -4.76
CA TRP A 388 -4.85 24.32 -3.57
C TRP A 388 -5.14 25.78 -3.95
N PRO A 389 -6.26 26.37 -3.50
CA PRO A 389 -6.51 27.81 -3.71
C PRO A 389 -5.39 28.65 -3.09
N VAL A 390 -4.90 29.65 -3.83
CA VAL A 390 -3.80 30.52 -3.39
C VAL A 390 -4.16 31.22 -2.07
N ASP A 391 -5.36 31.77 -1.95
CA ASP A 391 -5.81 32.50 -0.74
C ASP A 391 -5.77 31.62 0.53
N LEU A 392 -6.05 30.32 0.39
CA LEU A 392 -5.97 29.36 1.50
C LEU A 392 -4.51 29.16 1.95
N VAL A 393 -3.60 28.98 0.98
CA VAL A 393 -2.17 28.81 1.25
C VAL A 393 -1.56 30.10 1.77
N GLU A 394 -1.98 31.26 1.26
CA GLU A 394 -1.56 32.58 1.74
C GLU A 394 -1.90 32.78 3.21
N LYS A 395 -3.15 32.47 3.58
CA LYS A 395 -3.61 32.58 4.96
C LYS A 395 -2.87 31.60 5.89
N LEU A 396 -2.71 30.35 5.48
CA LEU A 396 -2.21 29.30 6.36
C LEU A 396 -0.68 29.21 6.41
N LEU A 397 0.00 29.43 5.27
CA LEU A 397 1.43 29.20 5.05
C LEU A 397 2.03 30.35 4.19
N PRO A 398 1.99 31.60 4.67
CA PRO A 398 2.35 32.77 3.88
C PRO A 398 3.81 32.75 3.39
N ARG A 399 4.74 32.17 4.19
CA ARG A 399 6.14 32.06 3.78
C ARG A 399 6.33 31.03 2.67
N HIS A 400 5.63 29.91 2.73
CA HIS A 400 5.69 28.86 1.72
C HIS A 400 5.15 29.35 0.38
N LEU A 401 4.08 30.16 0.39
CA LEU A 401 3.56 30.79 -0.82
C LEU A 401 4.61 31.65 -1.52
N GLN A 402 5.35 32.48 -0.78
CA GLN A 402 6.45 33.29 -1.36
C GLN A 402 7.53 32.41 -1.99
N ILE A 403 7.90 31.31 -1.32
CA ILE A 403 8.88 30.35 -1.84
C ILE A 403 8.35 29.66 -3.11
N ILE A 404 7.07 29.28 -3.14
CA ILE A 404 6.44 28.66 -4.31
C ILE A 404 6.41 29.65 -5.49
N TYR A 405 6.10 30.92 -5.26
CA TYR A 405 6.17 31.94 -6.31
C TYR A 405 7.59 32.12 -6.84
N GLU A 406 8.60 32.15 -5.97
CA GLU A 406 10.01 32.24 -6.40
C GLU A 406 10.45 30.99 -7.19
N ILE A 407 10.03 29.80 -6.78
CA ILE A 407 10.24 28.55 -7.54
C ILE A 407 9.59 28.67 -8.92
N ASN A 408 8.33 29.13 -8.99
CA ASN A 408 7.60 29.28 -10.23
C ASN A 408 8.27 30.31 -11.16
N GLN A 409 8.66 31.48 -10.65
CA GLN A 409 9.31 32.52 -11.44
C GLN A 409 10.58 31.99 -12.10
N ARG A 410 11.49 31.38 -11.32
CA ARG A 410 12.74 30.82 -11.85
C ARG A 410 12.51 29.66 -12.82
N HIS A 411 11.48 28.86 -12.58
CA HIS A 411 11.08 27.81 -13.50
C HIS A 411 10.63 28.41 -14.85
N LEU A 412 9.71 29.37 -14.82
CA LEU A 412 9.18 30.02 -16.02
C LEU A 412 10.24 30.83 -16.76
N ASP A 413 11.19 31.47 -16.07
CA ASP A 413 12.33 32.13 -16.68
C ASP A 413 13.19 31.13 -17.48
N ARG A 414 13.44 29.94 -16.92
CA ARG A 414 14.12 28.85 -17.63
C ARG A 414 13.31 28.39 -18.85
N ILE A 415 12.00 28.23 -18.73
CA ILE A 415 11.14 27.82 -19.86
C ILE A 415 11.16 28.89 -20.96
N SER A 416 11.05 30.18 -20.61
CA SER A 416 11.08 31.30 -21.54
C SER A 416 12.41 31.39 -22.30
N ALA A 417 13.52 31.11 -21.61
CA ALA A 417 14.84 31.04 -22.24
C ALA A 417 15.02 29.85 -23.21
N LEU A 418 14.41 28.70 -22.89
CA LEU A 418 14.51 27.48 -23.71
C LEU A 418 13.52 27.45 -24.88
N TYR A 419 12.34 28.06 -24.71
CA TYR A 419 11.28 28.13 -25.72
C TYR A 419 10.82 29.58 -25.93
N PRO A 420 11.66 30.46 -26.52
CA PRO A 420 11.30 31.86 -26.72
C PRO A 420 10.05 31.99 -27.61
N GLY A 421 9.03 32.71 -27.11
CA GLY A 421 7.79 32.98 -27.84
C GLY A 421 6.65 31.96 -27.64
N ASP A 422 6.88 30.82 -26.99
CA ASP A 422 5.82 29.84 -26.65
C ASP A 422 5.12 30.21 -25.34
N VAL A 423 4.33 31.28 -25.38
CA VAL A 423 3.58 31.81 -24.22
C VAL A 423 2.60 30.78 -23.65
N ASP A 424 2.06 29.92 -24.51
CA ASP A 424 1.05 28.96 -24.12
C ASP A 424 1.67 27.78 -23.35
N ARG A 425 2.90 27.37 -23.69
CA ARG A 425 3.71 26.44 -22.88
C ARG A 425 4.06 27.03 -21.52
N LEU A 426 4.41 28.31 -21.43
CA LEU A 426 4.64 28.98 -20.14
C LEU A 426 3.41 28.86 -19.23
N ARG A 427 2.22 29.11 -19.77
CA ARG A 427 0.96 28.97 -19.03
C ARG A 427 0.71 27.53 -18.58
N ARG A 428 0.90 26.53 -19.46
CA ARG A 428 0.67 25.11 -19.15
C ARG A 428 1.68 24.52 -18.16
N MET A 429 2.91 25.04 -18.11
CA MET A 429 3.97 24.56 -17.21
C MET A 429 4.06 25.35 -15.89
N SER A 430 3.26 26.40 -15.72
CA SER A 430 3.21 27.18 -14.48
C SER A 430 2.76 26.30 -13.30
N LEU A 431 3.36 26.52 -12.12
CA LEU A 431 2.88 25.98 -10.85
C LEU A 431 1.59 26.69 -10.41
N ILE A 432 1.31 27.88 -10.95
CA ILE A 432 0.16 28.71 -10.61
C ILE A 432 -0.82 28.71 -11.78
N GLU A 433 -2.02 28.22 -11.52
CA GLU A 433 -3.14 28.24 -12.45
C GLU A 433 -3.92 29.54 -12.27
N GLU A 434 -4.08 30.29 -13.36
CA GLU A 434 -4.72 31.61 -13.38
C GLU A 434 -6.23 31.55 -13.65
N ASP A 435 -6.72 30.46 -14.23
CA ASP A 435 -8.12 30.33 -14.65
C ASP A 435 -9.07 30.18 -13.45
N GLY A 436 -9.97 31.16 -13.28
CA GLY A 436 -10.94 31.19 -12.18
C GLY A 436 -10.33 31.66 -10.86
N VAL A 437 -10.46 30.85 -9.80
CA VAL A 437 -9.75 31.11 -8.53
C VAL A 437 -8.33 30.62 -8.70
N LYS A 438 -7.32 31.48 -8.45
CA LYS A 438 -5.91 31.10 -8.54
C LYS A 438 -5.61 29.87 -7.70
N ARG A 439 -4.91 28.89 -8.27
CA ARG A 439 -4.56 27.64 -7.59
C ARG A 439 -3.10 27.28 -7.78
N ILE A 440 -2.55 26.59 -6.79
CA ILE A 440 -1.22 25.97 -6.86
C ILE A 440 -1.40 24.53 -7.31
N ASN A 441 -0.80 24.17 -8.44
CA ASN A 441 -0.76 22.81 -8.94
C ASN A 441 0.37 22.03 -8.25
N MET A 442 0.00 21.14 -7.32
CA MET A 442 0.98 20.45 -6.48
C MET A 442 1.78 19.40 -7.25
N ALA A 443 1.21 18.84 -8.32
CA ALA A 443 1.93 17.91 -9.19
C ALA A 443 3.06 18.63 -9.95
N HIS A 444 2.80 19.84 -10.46
CA HIS A 444 3.83 20.66 -11.12
C HIS A 444 4.95 21.04 -10.12
N LEU A 445 4.59 21.39 -8.88
CA LEU A 445 5.56 21.64 -7.81
C LEU A 445 6.43 20.41 -7.55
N CYS A 446 5.83 19.23 -7.40
CA CYS A 446 6.55 17.97 -7.22
C CYS A 446 7.51 17.67 -8.37
N ILE A 447 7.05 17.82 -9.61
CA ILE A 447 7.88 17.60 -10.80
C ILE A 447 9.06 18.57 -10.77
N VAL A 448 8.83 19.88 -10.61
CA VAL A 448 9.91 20.89 -10.65
C VAL A 448 10.91 20.72 -9.49
N GLY A 449 10.45 20.34 -8.30
CA GLY A 449 11.28 20.20 -7.11
C GLY A 449 11.93 18.83 -6.87
N SER A 450 11.77 17.86 -7.78
CA SER A 450 12.34 16.51 -7.65
C SER A 450 13.40 16.23 -8.71
N HIS A 451 14.29 15.27 -8.46
CA HIS A 451 15.24 14.76 -9.47
C HIS A 451 14.71 13.57 -10.26
N ALA A 452 13.70 12.86 -9.74
CA ALA A 452 13.05 11.73 -10.40
C ALA A 452 11.53 11.81 -10.22
N VAL A 453 10.81 11.43 -11.27
CA VAL A 453 9.35 11.30 -11.30
C VAL A 453 9.01 9.92 -11.84
N ASN A 454 8.17 9.14 -11.18
CA ASN A 454 7.79 7.82 -11.69
C ASN A 454 6.28 7.57 -11.66
N GLY A 455 5.81 6.83 -12.66
CA GLY A 455 4.52 6.16 -12.62
C GLY A 455 4.62 4.76 -11.99
N VAL A 456 3.46 4.11 -11.86
CA VAL A 456 3.29 2.89 -11.05
C VAL A 456 2.91 1.62 -11.83
N ALA A 457 2.85 1.73 -13.15
CA ALA A 457 2.74 0.66 -14.13
C ALA A 457 3.28 1.18 -15.46
N LYS A 458 3.68 0.29 -16.37
CA LYS A 458 4.29 0.70 -17.63
C LYS A 458 3.37 1.60 -18.47
N ILE A 459 2.13 1.15 -18.71
CA ILE A 459 1.11 1.90 -19.46
C ILE A 459 0.81 3.26 -18.81
N HIS A 460 0.72 3.29 -17.48
CA HIS A 460 0.49 4.52 -16.74
C HIS A 460 1.65 5.50 -16.88
N SER A 461 2.89 5.04 -16.73
CA SER A 461 4.09 5.87 -16.92
C SER A 461 4.15 6.45 -18.33
N ASP A 462 3.73 5.69 -19.34
CA ASP A 462 3.68 6.15 -20.72
C ASP A 462 2.55 7.19 -20.95
N ILE A 463 1.37 7.03 -20.32
CA ILE A 463 0.29 8.05 -20.33
C ILE A 463 0.75 9.34 -19.62
N VAL A 464 1.42 9.21 -18.47
CA VAL A 464 1.96 10.34 -17.72
C VAL A 464 2.95 11.14 -18.56
N LYS A 465 3.83 10.46 -19.32
CA LYS A 465 4.79 11.11 -20.23
C LYS A 465 4.14 11.73 -21.47
N SER A 466 3.17 11.05 -22.07
CA SER A 466 2.63 11.45 -23.38
C SER A 466 1.43 12.40 -23.31
N GLN A 467 0.70 12.41 -22.19
CA GLN A 467 -0.54 13.17 -22.05
C GLN A 467 -0.50 14.11 -20.84
N VAL A 468 -0.35 13.57 -19.62
CA VAL A 468 -0.57 14.34 -18.39
C VAL A 468 0.52 15.39 -18.15
N PHE A 469 1.80 14.99 -18.27
CA PHE A 469 2.96 15.86 -18.04
C PHE A 469 3.84 15.96 -19.28
N LYS A 470 3.23 15.96 -20.47
CA LYS A 470 3.90 16.01 -21.78
C LYS A 470 4.97 17.11 -21.84
N ASP A 471 4.60 18.34 -21.52
CA ASP A 471 5.52 19.48 -21.63
C ASP A 471 6.72 19.36 -20.66
N PHE A 472 6.55 18.75 -19.48
CA PHE A 472 7.65 18.45 -18.55
C PHE A 472 8.51 17.28 -19.01
N SER A 473 7.91 16.24 -19.58
CA SER A 473 8.64 15.08 -20.11
C SER A 473 9.46 15.44 -21.35
N GLU A 474 9.01 16.38 -22.17
CA GLU A 474 9.79 16.93 -23.28
C GLU A 474 11.00 17.73 -22.81
N LEU A 475 10.85 18.46 -21.69
CA LEU A 475 11.92 19.28 -21.10
C LEU A 475 13.00 18.43 -20.41
N GLU A 476 12.61 17.45 -19.59
CA GLU A 476 13.51 16.63 -18.77
C GLU A 476 13.17 15.12 -18.92
N PRO A 477 13.42 14.50 -20.08
CA PRO A 477 12.96 13.13 -20.35
C PRO A 477 13.54 12.08 -19.40
N ASP A 478 14.82 12.22 -19.03
CA ASP A 478 15.54 11.29 -18.13
C ASP A 478 14.96 11.27 -16.71
N LYS A 479 14.20 12.31 -16.34
CA LYS A 479 13.54 12.43 -15.04
C LYS A 479 12.40 11.43 -14.88
N PHE A 480 11.72 11.09 -15.98
CA PHE A 480 10.49 10.30 -15.95
C PHE A 480 10.80 8.81 -16.09
N GLN A 481 10.56 8.06 -15.01
CA GLN A 481 10.81 6.63 -14.91
C GLN A 481 9.50 5.83 -14.75
N ASN A 482 9.62 4.50 -14.78
CA ASN A 482 8.57 3.58 -14.36
C ASN A 482 9.06 2.77 -13.16
N LYS A 483 8.19 2.53 -12.18
CA LYS A 483 8.39 1.55 -11.12
C LYS A 483 7.07 0.82 -10.90
N THR A 484 6.88 -0.29 -11.61
CA THR A 484 5.65 -1.07 -11.50
C THR A 484 5.44 -1.50 -10.06
N ASN A 485 4.23 -1.29 -9.53
CA ASN A 485 3.90 -1.68 -8.16
C ASN A 485 4.14 -3.16 -7.88
N GLY A 486 4.12 -3.51 -6.59
CA GLY A 486 4.20 -4.88 -6.12
C GLY A 486 3.56 -5.05 -4.75
N ILE A 487 3.38 -6.30 -4.35
CA ILE A 487 2.83 -6.71 -3.06
C ILE A 487 3.82 -7.58 -2.30
N THR A 488 3.78 -7.54 -0.97
CA THR A 488 4.64 -8.40 -0.15
C THR A 488 4.12 -9.85 -0.16
N PRO A 489 4.92 -10.85 -0.55
CA PRO A 489 4.53 -12.26 -0.47
C PRO A 489 4.41 -12.76 0.98
N ARG A 490 4.99 -12.05 1.96
CA ARG A 490 4.89 -12.44 3.38
C ARG A 490 3.45 -12.35 3.87
N ARG A 491 2.78 -11.22 3.63
CA ARG A 491 1.37 -11.03 4.00
C ARG A 491 0.41 -11.69 3.01
N TRP A 492 0.66 -11.52 1.70
CA TRP A 492 -0.30 -11.88 0.65
C TRP A 492 -0.13 -13.29 0.10
N LEU A 493 0.67 -14.14 0.75
CA LEU A 493 0.72 -15.57 0.49
C LEU A 493 1.00 -16.35 1.79
N LEU A 494 2.13 -16.09 2.46
CA LEU A 494 2.52 -16.87 3.66
C LEU A 494 1.54 -16.73 4.81
N LEU A 495 1.10 -15.49 5.08
CA LEU A 495 0.15 -15.19 6.15
C LEU A 495 -1.27 -15.62 5.79
N CYS A 496 -1.79 -15.13 4.66
CA CYS A 496 -3.20 -15.33 4.33
C CYS A 496 -3.53 -16.70 3.71
N ASN A 497 -2.56 -17.40 3.14
CA ASN A 497 -2.78 -18.66 2.44
C ASN A 497 -1.66 -19.69 2.73
N PRO A 498 -1.51 -20.08 4.01
CA PRO A 498 -0.44 -20.99 4.43
C PRO A 498 -0.50 -22.35 3.72
N GLY A 499 -1.70 -22.85 3.39
CA GLY A 499 -1.85 -24.11 2.64
C GLY A 499 -1.25 -24.06 1.24
N LEU A 500 -1.42 -22.95 0.51
CA LEU A 500 -0.80 -22.77 -0.81
C LEU A 500 0.71 -22.54 -0.68
N ALA A 501 1.13 -21.76 0.32
CA ALA A 501 2.55 -21.55 0.60
C ALA A 501 3.26 -22.90 0.83
N GLU A 502 2.70 -23.75 1.68
CA GLU A 502 3.24 -25.09 2.00
C GLU A 502 3.37 -25.97 0.76
N LEU A 503 2.31 -26.04 -0.04
CA LEU A 503 2.31 -26.80 -1.29
C LEU A 503 3.37 -26.32 -2.28
N ILE A 504 3.64 -25.00 -2.35
CA ILE A 504 4.72 -24.44 -3.17
C ILE A 504 6.08 -24.87 -2.61
N ALA A 505 6.29 -24.74 -1.30
CA ALA A 505 7.58 -25.09 -0.68
C ALA A 505 7.92 -26.58 -0.81
N GLU A 506 6.93 -27.48 -0.72
CA GLU A 506 7.13 -28.92 -0.96
C GLU A 506 7.70 -29.21 -2.36
N LYS A 507 7.39 -28.36 -3.35
CA LYS A 507 7.85 -28.54 -4.74
C LYS A 507 9.15 -27.82 -5.06
N ILE A 508 9.38 -26.62 -4.50
CA ILE A 508 10.48 -25.75 -4.94
C ILE A 508 11.37 -25.20 -3.80
N GLY A 509 11.11 -25.58 -2.54
CA GLY A 509 11.78 -25.05 -1.36
C GLY A 509 11.21 -23.70 -0.90
N GLU A 510 11.77 -23.13 0.18
CA GLU A 510 11.23 -21.92 0.84
C GLU A 510 11.84 -20.60 0.35
N ASP A 511 12.88 -20.64 -0.48
CA ASP A 511 13.59 -19.42 -0.91
C ASP A 511 12.72 -18.46 -1.73
N TYR A 512 11.60 -18.94 -2.30
CA TYR A 512 10.67 -18.11 -3.07
C TYR A 512 10.08 -16.94 -2.26
N VAL A 513 10.09 -17.02 -0.93
CA VAL A 513 9.55 -15.96 -0.06
C VAL A 513 10.42 -14.69 -0.10
N LYS A 514 11.72 -14.87 -0.32
CA LYS A 514 12.70 -13.78 -0.51
C LYS A 514 12.95 -13.47 -1.98
N ASP A 515 12.69 -14.43 -2.86
CA ASP A 515 12.81 -14.29 -4.30
C ASP A 515 11.64 -14.93 -5.04
N LEU A 516 10.57 -14.14 -5.21
CA LEU A 516 9.33 -14.60 -5.81
C LEU A 516 9.48 -15.02 -7.29
N SER A 517 10.59 -14.66 -7.96
CA SER A 517 10.88 -15.11 -9.33
C SER A 517 11.00 -16.63 -9.44
N GLN A 518 11.30 -17.31 -8.34
CA GLN A 518 11.40 -18.78 -8.30
C GLN A 518 10.06 -19.50 -8.53
N LEU A 519 8.91 -18.81 -8.41
CA LEU A 519 7.60 -19.40 -8.71
C LEU A 519 7.50 -19.89 -10.15
N THR A 520 8.31 -19.36 -11.08
CA THR A 520 8.41 -19.86 -12.46
C THR A 520 8.75 -21.35 -12.56
N LYS A 521 9.42 -21.92 -11.54
CA LYS A 521 9.71 -23.37 -11.43
C LYS A 521 8.43 -24.22 -11.38
N LEU A 522 7.30 -23.65 -10.94
CA LEU A 522 6.01 -24.34 -10.89
C LEU A 522 5.47 -24.75 -12.26
N ASN A 523 5.94 -24.11 -13.35
CA ASN A 523 5.59 -24.50 -14.72
C ASN A 523 5.93 -25.97 -15.03
N LYS A 524 6.93 -26.56 -14.36
CA LYS A 524 7.29 -27.98 -14.52
C LYS A 524 6.21 -28.94 -13.99
N PHE A 525 5.32 -28.46 -13.13
CA PHE A 525 4.28 -29.25 -12.47
C PHE A 525 2.87 -28.96 -13.03
N VAL A 526 2.75 -28.16 -14.10
CA VAL A 526 1.45 -27.82 -14.70
C VAL A 526 0.69 -29.05 -15.21
N ASP A 527 1.40 -30.10 -15.61
CA ASP A 527 0.80 -31.38 -16.06
C ASP A 527 0.89 -32.49 -14.99
N ASP A 528 1.39 -32.19 -13.78
CA ASP A 528 1.44 -33.13 -12.66
C ASP A 528 0.04 -33.25 -12.04
N ASN A 529 -0.61 -34.41 -12.24
CA ASN A 529 -1.97 -34.66 -11.73
C ASN A 529 -2.06 -34.58 -10.20
N ALA A 530 -1.00 -34.91 -9.45
CA ALA A 530 -1.00 -34.77 -8.00
C ALA A 530 -0.99 -33.30 -7.61
N PHE A 531 -0.08 -32.52 -8.23
CA PHE A 531 0.00 -31.08 -7.96
C PHE A 531 -1.28 -30.33 -8.35
N ILE A 532 -1.89 -30.64 -9.50
CA ILE A 532 -3.19 -30.09 -9.91
C ILE A 532 -4.26 -30.37 -8.86
N ARG A 533 -4.37 -31.61 -8.39
CA ARG A 533 -5.35 -31.98 -7.36
C ARG A 533 -5.10 -31.23 -6.06
N ASP A 534 -3.85 -31.12 -5.64
CA ASP A 534 -3.48 -30.52 -4.37
C ASP A 534 -3.71 -28.98 -4.39
N VAL A 535 -3.42 -28.30 -5.51
CA VAL A 535 -3.77 -26.87 -5.70
C VAL A 535 -5.28 -26.65 -5.65
N SER A 536 -6.06 -27.50 -6.34
CA SER A 536 -7.52 -27.42 -6.29
C SER A 536 -8.07 -27.66 -4.88
N LYS A 537 -7.48 -28.58 -4.13
CA LYS A 537 -7.89 -28.89 -2.75
C LYS A 537 -7.66 -27.70 -1.82
N VAL A 538 -6.50 -27.03 -1.90
CA VAL A 538 -6.23 -25.82 -1.11
C VAL A 538 -7.26 -24.72 -1.40
N LYS A 539 -7.65 -24.52 -2.68
CA LYS A 539 -8.70 -23.56 -3.04
C LYS A 539 -10.05 -23.93 -2.41
N GLU A 540 -10.41 -25.21 -2.44
CA GLU A 540 -11.65 -25.71 -1.82
C GLU A 540 -11.67 -25.47 -0.30
N GLU A 541 -10.57 -25.77 0.40
CA GLU A 541 -10.42 -25.54 1.84
C GLU A 541 -10.56 -24.04 2.19
N ASN A 542 -9.90 -23.17 1.43
CA ASN A 542 -10.03 -21.72 1.60
C ASN A 542 -11.47 -21.23 1.38
N LYS A 543 -12.17 -21.76 0.37
CA LYS A 543 -13.58 -21.46 0.11
C LYS A 543 -14.47 -21.91 1.26
N LEU A 544 -14.27 -23.11 1.78
CA LEU A 544 -15.03 -23.62 2.92
C LEU A 544 -14.82 -22.76 4.18
N LYS A 545 -13.58 -22.36 4.48
CA LYS A 545 -13.27 -21.45 5.60
C LYS A 545 -13.97 -20.10 5.42
N PHE A 546 -13.97 -19.56 4.20
CA PHE A 546 -14.65 -18.29 3.93
C PHE A 546 -16.18 -18.41 3.95
N ILE A 547 -16.76 -19.53 3.51
CA ILE A 547 -18.20 -19.80 3.63
C ILE A 547 -18.61 -19.81 5.09
N GLN A 548 -17.84 -20.47 5.96
CA GLN A 548 -18.11 -20.48 7.39
C GLN A 548 -18.12 -19.06 7.98
N TYR A 549 -17.16 -18.22 7.57
CA TYR A 549 -17.15 -16.81 7.93
C TYR A 549 -18.42 -16.08 7.43
N LEU A 550 -18.79 -16.23 6.16
CA LEU A 550 -19.96 -15.59 5.58
C LEU A 550 -21.28 -16.08 6.20
N GLU A 551 -21.40 -17.36 6.52
CA GLU A 551 -22.57 -17.94 7.20
C GLU A 551 -22.72 -17.38 8.62
N ASN A 552 -21.61 -17.14 9.32
CA ASN A 552 -21.63 -16.52 10.64
C ASN A 552 -22.06 -15.06 10.59
N GLU A 553 -21.57 -14.28 9.61
CA GLU A 553 -21.84 -12.84 9.47
C GLU A 553 -23.20 -12.55 8.84
N TYR A 554 -23.53 -13.21 7.73
CA TYR A 554 -24.70 -12.89 6.89
C TYR A 554 -25.86 -13.87 7.05
N LYS A 555 -25.70 -14.95 7.84
CA LYS A 555 -26.73 -15.98 8.09
C LYS A 555 -27.33 -16.57 6.79
N MET A 556 -26.51 -16.70 5.75
CA MET A 556 -26.91 -17.18 4.43
C MET A 556 -26.12 -18.43 4.04
N LYS A 557 -26.83 -19.51 3.70
CA LYS A 557 -26.22 -20.76 3.23
C LYS A 557 -25.69 -20.62 1.80
N LEU A 558 -24.42 -20.94 1.60
CA LEU A 558 -23.75 -20.82 0.30
C LEU A 558 -23.42 -22.18 -0.32
N ASN A 559 -23.33 -22.21 -1.65
CA ASN A 559 -22.95 -23.40 -2.39
C ASN A 559 -21.40 -23.46 -2.52
N PRO A 560 -20.71 -24.40 -1.87
CA PRO A 560 -19.24 -24.49 -1.94
C PRO A 560 -18.72 -24.82 -3.33
N ALA A 561 -19.51 -25.49 -4.17
CA ALA A 561 -19.15 -25.82 -5.54
C ALA A 561 -19.31 -24.64 -6.51
N SER A 562 -19.98 -23.56 -6.10
CA SER A 562 -20.15 -22.36 -6.93
C SER A 562 -18.82 -21.66 -7.15
N MET A 563 -18.68 -21.01 -8.31
CA MET A 563 -17.53 -20.14 -8.57
C MET A 563 -17.63 -18.88 -7.70
N PHE A 564 -16.56 -18.55 -6.99
CA PHE A 564 -16.45 -17.31 -6.21
C PHE A 564 -15.92 -16.20 -7.11
N ASP A 565 -16.85 -15.32 -7.50
CA ASP A 565 -16.66 -14.21 -8.42
C ASP A 565 -16.59 -12.91 -7.61
N VAL A 566 -15.41 -12.29 -7.53
CA VAL A 566 -15.11 -11.30 -6.48
C VAL A 566 -14.61 -9.98 -7.05
N GLN A 567 -15.30 -8.89 -6.66
CA GLN A 567 -14.90 -7.51 -6.92
C GLN A 567 -14.79 -6.72 -5.61
N VAL A 568 -13.61 -6.77 -4.98
CA VAL A 568 -13.34 -6.04 -3.72
C VAL A 568 -12.33 -4.90 -3.89
N LYS A 569 -12.81 -3.66 -3.83
CA LYS A 569 -12.03 -2.42 -3.99
C LYS A 569 -12.89 -1.22 -3.58
N ARG A 570 -12.30 -0.02 -3.45
CA ARG A 570 -13.08 1.22 -3.24
C ARG A 570 -14.23 1.31 -4.25
N ILE A 571 -15.41 1.76 -3.83
CA ILE A 571 -16.54 1.98 -4.74
C ILE A 571 -16.30 3.31 -5.48
N HIS A 572 -16.23 3.24 -6.81
CA HIS A 572 -16.00 4.40 -7.67
C HIS A 572 -16.51 4.12 -9.08
N GLU A 573 -17.09 5.12 -9.75
CA GLU A 573 -17.61 4.97 -11.12
C GLU A 573 -16.58 4.37 -12.11
N TYR A 574 -15.32 4.83 -12.13
CA TYR A 574 -14.29 4.29 -13.05
C TYR A 574 -13.91 2.82 -12.79
N LYS A 575 -14.15 2.31 -11.58
CA LYS A 575 -13.89 0.91 -11.22
C LYS A 575 -15.02 -0.03 -11.65
N ARG A 576 -16.11 0.56 -12.18
CA ARG A 576 -17.24 -0.09 -12.87
C ARG A 576 -17.86 -1.27 -12.10
N GLN A 577 -18.07 -1.12 -10.79
CA GLN A 577 -18.97 -2.03 -10.06
C GLN A 577 -20.38 -2.06 -10.68
N LEU A 578 -20.77 -0.98 -11.36
CA LEU A 578 -22.00 -0.94 -12.16
C LEU A 578 -21.99 -1.95 -13.32
N LEU A 579 -20.90 -2.05 -14.08
CA LEU A 579 -20.80 -3.03 -15.18
C LEU A 579 -20.98 -4.46 -14.66
N ASN A 580 -20.37 -4.78 -13.51
CA ASN A 580 -20.58 -6.06 -12.85
C ASN A 580 -22.04 -6.26 -12.42
N CYS A 581 -22.66 -5.24 -11.82
CA CYS A 581 -24.07 -5.28 -11.43
C CYS A 581 -25.02 -5.53 -12.62
N LEU A 582 -24.76 -4.91 -13.78
CA LEU A 582 -25.54 -5.18 -15.00
C LEU A 582 -25.43 -6.65 -15.44
N HIS A 583 -24.24 -7.24 -15.38
CA HIS A 583 -24.04 -8.66 -15.68
C HIS A 583 -24.78 -9.58 -14.70
N ILE A 584 -24.79 -9.26 -13.40
CA ILE A 584 -25.57 -10.01 -12.40
C ILE A 584 -27.07 -10.03 -12.78
N ILE A 585 -27.62 -8.88 -13.18
CA ILE A 585 -29.02 -8.77 -13.60
C ILE A 585 -29.26 -9.55 -14.90
N THR A 586 -28.32 -9.52 -15.85
CA THR A 586 -28.38 -10.35 -17.07
C THR A 586 -28.41 -11.84 -16.73
N MET A 587 -27.55 -12.31 -15.84
CA MET A 587 -27.57 -13.71 -15.38
C MET A 587 -28.90 -14.08 -14.73
N TYR A 588 -29.40 -13.23 -13.83
CA TYR A 588 -30.70 -13.41 -13.19
C TYR A 588 -31.83 -13.54 -14.24
N ASN A 589 -31.88 -12.63 -15.21
CA ASN A 589 -32.88 -12.66 -16.28
C ASN A 589 -32.80 -13.95 -17.12
N ARG A 590 -31.60 -14.36 -17.53
CA ARG A 590 -31.39 -15.60 -18.30
C ARG A 590 -31.83 -16.84 -17.52
N ILE A 591 -31.59 -16.88 -16.21
CA ILE A 591 -32.05 -17.98 -15.33
C ILE A 591 -33.58 -17.99 -15.25
N LYS A 592 -34.22 -16.83 -15.09
CA LYS A 592 -35.68 -16.72 -15.03
C LYS A 592 -36.37 -17.11 -16.34
N GLU A 593 -35.77 -16.77 -17.47
CA GLU A 593 -36.28 -17.15 -18.79
C GLU A 593 -36.15 -18.64 -19.08
N ASN A 594 -35.05 -19.27 -18.63
CA ASN A 594 -34.81 -20.70 -18.84
C ASN A 594 -34.41 -21.42 -17.55
N PRO A 595 -35.35 -21.62 -16.59
CA PRO A 595 -35.03 -22.14 -15.25
C PRO A 595 -34.40 -23.53 -15.25
N HIS A 596 -34.69 -24.36 -16.26
CA HIS A 596 -34.18 -25.73 -16.38
C HIS A 596 -32.83 -25.82 -17.11
N LYS A 597 -32.33 -24.73 -17.70
CA LYS A 597 -31.02 -24.73 -18.33
C LYS A 597 -29.92 -24.92 -17.27
N ASP A 598 -28.87 -25.62 -17.66
CA ASP A 598 -27.67 -25.80 -16.84
C ASP A 598 -26.81 -24.54 -16.86
N PHE A 599 -26.70 -23.89 -15.70
CA PHE A 599 -25.86 -22.71 -15.47
C PHE A 599 -24.77 -23.08 -14.45
N VAL A 600 -23.54 -22.61 -14.69
CA VAL A 600 -22.47 -22.71 -13.69
C VAL A 600 -22.89 -21.91 -12.46
N PRO A 601 -23.01 -22.52 -11.27
CA PRO A 601 -23.41 -21.78 -10.08
C PRO A 601 -22.38 -20.71 -9.72
N ARG A 602 -22.83 -19.50 -9.38
CA ARG A 602 -21.95 -18.39 -8.97
C ARG A 602 -22.35 -17.79 -7.63
N THR A 603 -21.34 -17.48 -6.82
CA THR A 603 -21.45 -16.57 -5.67
C THR A 603 -20.68 -15.30 -6.01
N VAL A 604 -21.40 -14.24 -6.36
CA VAL A 604 -20.83 -12.95 -6.71
C VAL A 604 -20.69 -12.11 -5.45
N ILE A 605 -19.46 -11.70 -5.12
CA ILE A 605 -19.11 -10.97 -3.91
C ILE A 605 -18.54 -9.61 -4.30
N ILE A 606 -19.25 -8.54 -3.99
CA ILE A 606 -18.78 -7.17 -4.20
C ILE A 606 -18.54 -6.54 -2.85
N GLY A 607 -17.40 -5.86 -2.66
CA GLY A 607 -17.08 -5.21 -1.39
C GLY A 607 -16.24 -3.97 -1.56
N GLY A 608 -16.42 -2.99 -0.67
CA GLY A 608 -15.75 -1.71 -0.77
C GLY A 608 -16.37 -0.64 0.10
N LYS A 609 -15.68 0.49 0.25
CA LYS A 609 -16.21 1.68 0.91
C LYS A 609 -16.42 2.78 -0.14
N ALA A 610 -17.53 3.50 -0.04
CA ALA A 610 -17.75 4.76 -0.76
C ALA A 610 -17.23 5.93 0.08
N ALA A 611 -16.67 6.99 -0.53
CA ALA A 611 -16.36 8.20 0.24
C ALA A 611 -17.66 8.81 0.81
N PRO A 612 -17.67 9.40 2.02
CA PRO A 612 -18.91 9.81 2.68
C PRO A 612 -19.73 10.83 1.87
N GLY A 613 -19.06 11.74 1.16
CA GLY A 613 -19.67 12.75 0.29
C GLY A 613 -19.95 12.29 -1.14
N TYR A 614 -19.57 11.07 -1.53
CA TYR A 614 -19.72 10.59 -2.91
C TYR A 614 -21.08 9.92 -3.11
N HIS A 615 -22.07 10.72 -3.48
CA HIS A 615 -23.45 10.28 -3.67
C HIS A 615 -23.59 9.09 -4.63
N MET A 616 -23.04 9.18 -5.85
CA MET A 616 -23.15 8.11 -6.84
C MET A 616 -22.56 6.78 -6.33
N ALA A 617 -21.40 6.82 -5.68
CA ALA A 617 -20.81 5.61 -5.10
C ALA A 617 -21.70 4.97 -4.01
N LYS A 618 -22.35 5.77 -3.16
CA LYS A 618 -23.34 5.24 -2.19
C LYS A 618 -24.57 4.66 -2.88
N THR A 619 -25.05 5.28 -3.95
CA THR A 619 -26.17 4.77 -4.76
C THR A 619 -25.82 3.44 -5.44
N ILE A 620 -24.57 3.25 -5.89
CA ILE A 620 -24.08 1.97 -6.42
C ILE A 620 -24.13 0.87 -5.35
N ILE A 621 -23.70 1.15 -4.11
CA ILE A 621 -23.83 0.20 -2.98
C ILE A 621 -25.29 -0.19 -2.78
N LYS A 622 -26.19 0.79 -2.78
CA LYS A 622 -27.62 0.55 -2.64
C LYS A 622 -28.18 -0.31 -3.77
N LEU A 623 -27.77 -0.07 -5.01
CA LEU A 623 -28.20 -0.90 -6.15
C LEU A 623 -27.75 -2.35 -5.99
N ILE A 624 -26.49 -2.58 -5.63
CA ILE A 624 -25.95 -3.95 -5.45
C ILE A 624 -26.71 -4.70 -4.36
N THR A 625 -26.98 -4.05 -3.22
CA THR A 625 -27.73 -4.68 -2.12
C THR A 625 -29.19 -4.93 -2.50
N SER A 626 -29.84 -4.00 -3.20
CA SER A 626 -31.20 -4.17 -3.75
C SER A 626 -31.29 -5.33 -4.75
N VAL A 627 -30.31 -5.47 -5.65
CA VAL A 627 -30.23 -6.60 -6.59
C VAL A 627 -30.04 -7.91 -5.83
N GLY A 628 -29.14 -7.93 -4.83
CA GLY A 628 -28.91 -9.11 -4.01
C GLY A 628 -30.13 -9.54 -3.21
N GLU A 629 -30.93 -8.62 -2.69
CA GLU A 629 -32.18 -8.91 -1.99
C GLU A 629 -33.17 -9.68 -2.88
N ILE A 630 -33.32 -9.30 -4.15
CA ILE A 630 -34.21 -10.01 -5.08
C ILE A 630 -33.61 -11.35 -5.49
N VAL A 631 -32.35 -11.37 -5.94
CA VAL A 631 -31.69 -12.57 -6.47
C VAL A 631 -31.59 -13.66 -5.41
N ASN A 632 -31.22 -13.30 -4.17
CA ASN A 632 -30.97 -14.29 -3.12
C ASN A 632 -32.26 -14.94 -2.59
N ASN A 633 -33.40 -14.25 -2.71
CA ASN A 633 -34.70 -14.69 -2.21
C ASN A 633 -35.61 -15.30 -3.30
N ASP A 634 -35.19 -15.31 -4.58
CA ASP A 634 -35.98 -15.91 -5.66
C ASP A 634 -35.84 -17.45 -5.66
N PRO A 635 -36.94 -18.21 -5.43
CA PRO A 635 -36.89 -19.66 -5.35
C PRO A 635 -36.57 -20.34 -6.69
N VAL A 636 -36.83 -19.67 -7.83
CA VAL A 636 -36.51 -20.19 -9.17
C VAL A 636 -35.00 -20.14 -9.41
N VAL A 637 -34.32 -19.13 -8.86
CA VAL A 637 -32.86 -19.00 -8.94
C VAL A 637 -32.18 -20.02 -8.03
N GLY A 638 -32.73 -20.23 -6.84
CA GLY A 638 -32.24 -21.23 -5.89
C GLY A 638 -30.78 -21.01 -5.50
N ASN A 639 -29.92 -21.99 -5.79
CA ASN A 639 -28.48 -21.97 -5.51
C ASN A 639 -27.61 -21.70 -6.76
N LYS A 640 -28.23 -21.31 -7.89
CA LYS A 640 -27.51 -21.04 -9.15
C LYS A 640 -26.79 -19.68 -9.13
N LEU A 641 -27.35 -18.69 -8.43
CA LEU A 641 -26.76 -17.36 -8.29
C LEU A 641 -27.02 -16.82 -6.89
N LYS A 642 -25.95 -16.35 -6.24
CA LYS A 642 -26.02 -15.57 -5.01
C LYS A 642 -25.20 -14.29 -5.17
N VAL A 643 -25.66 -13.21 -4.53
CA VAL A 643 -25.03 -11.88 -4.60
C VAL A 643 -24.83 -11.37 -3.18
N ILE A 644 -23.59 -11.06 -2.83
CA ILE A 644 -23.21 -10.67 -1.48
C ILE A 644 -22.51 -9.31 -1.54
N TYR A 645 -22.97 -8.37 -0.72
CA TYR A 645 -22.20 -7.17 -0.43
C TYR A 645 -21.35 -7.40 0.81
N LEU A 646 -20.03 -7.40 0.64
CA LEU A 646 -19.07 -7.65 1.71
C LEU A 646 -18.82 -6.37 2.52
N GLU A 647 -19.51 -6.25 3.64
CA GLU A 647 -19.47 -5.11 4.57
C GLU A 647 -18.05 -4.88 5.14
N ASN A 648 -17.67 -3.60 5.25
CA ASN A 648 -16.46 -3.13 5.90
C ASN A 648 -15.17 -3.76 5.38
N TYR A 649 -15.05 -3.87 4.05
CA TYR A 649 -13.83 -4.32 3.39
C TYR A 649 -12.60 -3.55 3.88
N ARG A 650 -11.62 -4.30 4.36
CA ARG A 650 -10.37 -3.85 5.01
C ARG A 650 -9.28 -4.92 4.85
N VAL A 651 -8.08 -4.69 5.38
CA VAL A 651 -6.93 -5.60 5.18
C VAL A 651 -7.22 -6.99 5.74
N SER A 652 -7.70 -7.11 6.98
CA SER A 652 -8.04 -8.42 7.58
C SER A 652 -9.15 -9.18 6.84
N LEU A 653 -10.06 -8.47 6.17
CA LEU A 653 -11.09 -9.10 5.34
C LEU A 653 -10.56 -9.49 3.95
N ALA A 654 -9.64 -8.69 3.40
CA ALA A 654 -8.91 -9.02 2.18
C ALA A 654 -8.10 -10.32 2.34
N GLU A 655 -7.44 -10.50 3.50
CA GLU A 655 -6.70 -11.72 3.86
C GLU A 655 -7.59 -12.97 3.90
N LYS A 656 -8.91 -12.83 4.09
CA LYS A 656 -9.87 -13.94 4.06
C LYS A 656 -10.44 -14.20 2.67
N VAL A 657 -10.89 -13.16 1.97
CA VAL A 657 -11.61 -13.32 0.68
C VAL A 657 -10.66 -13.66 -0.49
N ILE A 658 -9.43 -13.11 -0.49
CA ILE A 658 -8.49 -13.31 -1.61
C ILE A 658 -8.10 -14.79 -1.79
N PRO A 659 -7.69 -15.54 -0.75
CA PRO A 659 -7.38 -16.96 -0.87
C PRO A 659 -8.57 -17.82 -1.34
N ALA A 660 -9.81 -17.40 -1.03
CA ALA A 660 -11.04 -18.11 -1.37
C ALA A 660 -11.58 -17.80 -2.78
N THR A 661 -10.99 -16.85 -3.51
CA THR A 661 -11.55 -16.37 -4.78
C THR A 661 -11.16 -17.27 -5.95
N ASP A 662 -12.12 -17.55 -6.84
CA ASP A 662 -11.88 -18.25 -8.11
C ASP A 662 -11.65 -17.24 -9.25
N LEU A 663 -12.52 -16.23 -9.36
CA LEU A 663 -12.49 -15.20 -10.39
C LEU A 663 -12.36 -13.80 -9.78
N SER A 664 -11.38 -13.03 -10.24
CA SER A 664 -11.13 -11.65 -9.81
C SER A 664 -11.55 -10.64 -10.87
N GLU A 665 -12.38 -9.68 -10.46
CA GLU A 665 -12.93 -8.63 -11.33
C GLU A 665 -12.02 -7.37 -11.36
N GLN A 666 -11.31 -7.17 -12.48
CA GLN A 666 -10.38 -6.05 -12.71
C GLN A 666 -10.81 -5.21 -13.91
N ILE A 667 -12.03 -4.69 -13.82
CA ILE A 667 -12.80 -4.16 -14.95
C ILE A 667 -12.83 -2.64 -15.04
N SER A 668 -11.79 -1.90 -14.66
CA SER A 668 -11.77 -0.44 -14.84
C SER A 668 -11.83 -0.06 -16.33
N THR A 669 -12.28 1.16 -16.65
CA THR A 669 -12.20 1.65 -18.03
C THR A 669 -10.73 1.82 -18.42
N ALA A 670 -10.33 1.36 -19.61
CA ALA A 670 -8.92 1.43 -20.02
C ALA A 670 -8.37 2.87 -19.94
N GLY A 671 -7.20 3.01 -19.31
CA GLY A 671 -6.54 4.29 -19.07
C GLY A 671 -6.96 5.01 -17.80
N THR A 672 -7.71 4.38 -16.89
CA THR A 672 -8.17 5.03 -15.64
C THR A 672 -7.52 4.48 -14.39
N GLU A 673 -7.23 3.18 -14.31
CA GLU A 673 -6.49 2.61 -13.18
C GLU A 673 -4.99 2.72 -13.44
N ALA A 674 -4.29 3.47 -12.59
CA ALA A 674 -2.84 3.65 -12.73
C ALA A 674 -2.05 2.34 -12.63
N SER A 675 -2.53 1.37 -11.86
CA SER A 675 -1.86 0.08 -11.67
C SER A 675 -2.84 -0.96 -11.12
N GLY A 676 -3.32 -0.74 -9.89
CA GLY A 676 -4.04 -1.76 -9.13
C GLY A 676 -3.09 -2.75 -8.46
N THR A 677 -3.31 -3.03 -7.18
CA THR A 677 -2.55 -4.04 -6.42
C THR A 677 -3.42 -5.18 -5.91
N GLY A 678 -4.75 -5.07 -6.05
CA GLY A 678 -5.67 -6.17 -5.74
C GLY A 678 -5.49 -7.34 -6.71
N ASN A 679 -5.41 -7.02 -8.01
CA ASN A 679 -5.14 -7.94 -9.11
C ASN A 679 -3.91 -8.84 -8.85
N MET A 680 -2.79 -8.28 -8.41
CA MET A 680 -1.57 -9.01 -8.07
C MET A 680 -1.79 -10.02 -6.93
N LYS A 681 -2.60 -9.66 -5.93
CA LYS A 681 -2.89 -10.55 -4.78
C LYS A 681 -3.73 -11.74 -5.20
N PHE A 682 -4.72 -11.50 -6.05
CA PHE A 682 -5.56 -12.55 -6.61
C PHE A 682 -4.77 -13.52 -7.49
N MET A 683 -3.91 -12.99 -8.37
CA MET A 683 -3.02 -13.79 -9.21
C MET A 683 -2.11 -14.72 -8.38
N LEU A 684 -1.46 -14.16 -7.34
CA LEU A 684 -0.58 -14.92 -6.44
C LEU A 684 -1.32 -16.02 -5.65
N ASN A 685 -2.61 -15.82 -5.35
CA ASN A 685 -3.44 -16.76 -4.60
C ASN A 685 -4.27 -17.71 -5.48
N GLY A 686 -3.97 -17.77 -6.78
CA GLY A 686 -4.59 -18.70 -7.70
C GLY A 686 -6.05 -18.40 -8.05
N ALA A 687 -6.42 -17.12 -8.11
CA ALA A 687 -7.64 -16.68 -8.78
C ALA A 687 -7.33 -16.28 -10.23
N LEU A 688 -8.21 -16.62 -11.16
CA LEU A 688 -8.12 -16.13 -12.54
C LEU A 688 -8.66 -14.72 -12.64
N THR A 689 -8.14 -13.94 -13.59
CA THR A 689 -8.49 -12.53 -13.75
C THR A 689 -9.37 -12.35 -14.98
N ILE A 690 -10.52 -11.70 -14.79
CA ILE A 690 -11.28 -11.06 -15.87
C ILE A 690 -11.09 -9.55 -15.78
N GLY A 691 -10.71 -8.93 -16.88
CA GLY A 691 -10.31 -7.53 -16.83
C GLY A 691 -10.10 -6.88 -18.18
N THR A 692 -9.97 -5.56 -18.14
CA THR A 692 -9.56 -4.74 -19.28
C THR A 692 -8.04 -4.66 -19.37
N MET A 693 -7.52 -4.23 -20.53
CA MET A 693 -6.11 -3.88 -20.71
C MET A 693 -5.81 -2.51 -20.08
N ASP A 694 -5.84 -2.48 -18.75
CA ASP A 694 -5.67 -1.28 -17.93
C ASP A 694 -4.68 -1.53 -16.78
N GLY A 695 -3.95 -0.50 -16.37
CA GLY A 695 -2.98 -0.57 -15.27
C GLY A 695 -2.03 -1.78 -15.34
N ALA A 696 -1.91 -2.50 -14.22
CA ALA A 696 -1.05 -3.68 -14.11
C ALA A 696 -1.66 -4.95 -14.72
N ASN A 697 -2.92 -4.93 -15.19
CA ASN A 697 -3.48 -6.10 -15.89
C ASN A 697 -2.70 -6.38 -17.19
N VAL A 698 -2.20 -5.33 -17.85
CA VAL A 698 -1.37 -5.45 -19.06
C VAL A 698 -0.10 -6.24 -18.77
N GLU A 699 0.61 -5.88 -17.70
CA GLU A 699 1.84 -6.56 -17.30
C GLU A 699 1.54 -7.97 -16.75
N MET A 700 0.41 -8.20 -16.10
CA MET A 700 -0.01 -9.55 -15.67
C MET A 700 -0.29 -10.47 -16.87
N ALA A 701 -0.95 -9.94 -17.91
CA ALA A 701 -1.20 -10.67 -19.15
C ALA A 701 0.10 -10.97 -19.91
N GLU A 702 1.06 -10.05 -19.91
CA GLU A 702 2.39 -10.26 -20.48
C GLU A 702 3.15 -11.40 -19.77
N GLU A 703 3.17 -11.42 -18.43
CA GLU A 703 3.90 -12.45 -17.68
C GLU A 703 3.22 -13.84 -17.74
N ALA A 704 1.89 -13.88 -17.67
CA ALA A 704 1.15 -15.14 -17.66
C ALA A 704 0.85 -15.68 -19.06
N GLY A 705 0.94 -14.85 -20.10
CA GLY A 705 0.36 -15.11 -21.43
C GLY A 705 -1.11 -14.69 -21.48
N GLU A 706 -1.49 -13.93 -22.52
CA GLU A 706 -2.86 -13.39 -22.68
C GLU A 706 -3.92 -14.50 -22.68
N GLU A 707 -3.59 -15.71 -23.15
CA GLU A 707 -4.50 -16.85 -23.17
C GLU A 707 -4.89 -17.37 -21.77
N ASN A 708 -4.10 -17.01 -20.75
CA ASN A 708 -4.31 -17.43 -19.36
C ASN A 708 -5.06 -16.35 -18.53
N LEU A 709 -5.48 -15.25 -19.15
CA LEU A 709 -6.36 -14.22 -18.60
C LEU A 709 -7.64 -14.06 -19.45
N PHE A 710 -8.69 -13.52 -18.83
CA PHE A 710 -9.96 -13.23 -19.51
C PHE A 710 -10.03 -11.74 -19.87
N ILE A 711 -9.26 -11.34 -20.87
CA ILE A 711 -9.24 -9.95 -21.36
C ILE A 711 -10.48 -9.63 -22.22
N PHE A 712 -11.08 -8.46 -22.00
CA PHE A 712 -12.21 -7.95 -22.79
C PHE A 712 -12.22 -6.41 -22.86
N GLY A 713 -13.12 -5.89 -23.71
CA GLY A 713 -13.47 -4.47 -23.76
C GLY A 713 -12.51 -3.61 -24.57
N MET A 714 -12.77 -2.31 -24.55
CA MET A 714 -11.96 -1.28 -25.21
C MET A 714 -10.55 -1.20 -24.63
N ARG A 715 -9.57 -0.92 -25.50
CA ARG A 715 -8.23 -0.45 -25.13
C ARG A 715 -8.21 1.08 -25.02
N VAL A 716 -7.09 1.65 -24.56
CA VAL A 716 -6.94 3.11 -24.36
C VAL A 716 -7.19 3.87 -25.68
N GLU A 717 -6.73 3.32 -26.79
CA GLU A 717 -6.88 3.90 -28.12
C GLU A 717 -8.35 3.93 -28.57
N ASP A 718 -9.10 2.86 -28.29
CA ASP A 718 -10.53 2.75 -28.61
C ASP A 718 -11.35 3.75 -27.79
N VAL A 719 -11.00 3.95 -26.51
CA VAL A 719 -11.62 4.96 -25.64
C VAL A 719 -11.41 6.35 -26.22
N ALA A 720 -10.18 6.68 -26.63
CA ALA A 720 -9.85 7.97 -27.21
C ALA A 720 -10.54 8.19 -28.57
N GLU A 721 -10.69 7.15 -29.38
CA GLU A 721 -11.46 7.25 -30.64
C GLU A 721 -12.96 7.48 -30.37
N LEU A 722 -13.53 6.77 -29.40
CA LEU A 722 -14.92 6.94 -29.00
C LEU A 722 -15.18 8.35 -28.41
N ASP A 723 -14.23 8.90 -27.65
CA ASP A 723 -14.30 10.27 -27.16
C ASP A 723 -14.30 11.30 -28.31
N LYS A 724 -13.51 11.07 -29.36
CA LYS A 724 -13.52 11.93 -30.56
C LYS A 724 -14.82 11.85 -31.36
N LYS A 725 -15.42 10.65 -31.45
CA LYS A 725 -16.70 10.43 -32.14
C LYS A 725 -17.89 11.01 -31.37
N GLY A 726 -17.80 11.06 -30.05
CA GLY A 726 -18.90 11.38 -29.16
C GLY A 726 -19.57 10.09 -28.67
N TYR A 727 -19.51 9.83 -27.36
CA TYR A 727 -20.15 8.67 -26.76
C TYR A 727 -21.66 8.89 -26.59
N HIS A 728 -22.46 8.03 -27.21
CA HIS A 728 -23.93 8.05 -27.12
C HIS A 728 -24.45 6.74 -26.51
N ALA A 729 -24.65 6.71 -25.20
CA ALA A 729 -25.14 5.54 -24.46
C ALA A 729 -26.46 4.97 -25.02
N ARG A 730 -27.31 5.84 -25.60
CA ARG A 730 -28.60 5.46 -26.19
C ARG A 730 -28.47 4.43 -27.31
N GLU A 731 -27.40 4.50 -28.12
CA GLU A 731 -27.17 3.58 -29.23
C GLU A 731 -27.01 2.14 -28.73
N TYR A 732 -26.24 1.94 -27.66
CA TYR A 732 -26.04 0.64 -27.04
C TYR A 732 -27.33 0.10 -26.41
N TYR A 733 -28.07 0.96 -25.72
CA TYR A 733 -29.36 0.61 -25.12
C TYR A 733 -30.40 0.17 -26.18
N GLU A 734 -30.45 0.81 -27.34
CA GLU A 734 -31.39 0.45 -28.41
C GLU A 734 -30.94 -0.79 -29.19
N LYS A 735 -29.63 -0.98 -29.35
CA LYS A 735 -29.04 -2.10 -30.09
C LYS A 735 -29.03 -3.41 -29.32
N LEU A 736 -28.87 -3.38 -27.99
CA LEU A 736 -28.63 -4.57 -27.17
C LEU A 736 -29.87 -4.94 -26.33
N PRO A 737 -30.67 -5.95 -26.71
CA PRO A 737 -31.93 -6.28 -26.03
C PRO A 737 -31.76 -6.65 -24.55
N GLU A 738 -30.69 -7.36 -24.20
CA GLU A 738 -30.43 -7.74 -22.80
C GLU A 738 -30.07 -6.52 -21.95
N LEU A 739 -29.25 -5.60 -22.47
CA LEU A 739 -28.93 -4.34 -21.79
C LEU A 739 -30.20 -3.49 -21.60
N LYS A 740 -31.02 -3.39 -22.66
CA LYS A 740 -32.32 -2.70 -22.61
C LYS A 740 -33.18 -3.23 -21.48
N LYS A 741 -33.35 -4.55 -21.40
CA LYS A 741 -34.14 -5.20 -20.34
C LYS A 741 -33.60 -4.91 -18.94
N VAL A 742 -32.28 -4.97 -18.74
CA VAL A 742 -31.65 -4.64 -17.45
C VAL A 742 -31.95 -3.18 -17.07
N MET A 743 -31.75 -2.24 -17.99
CA MET A 743 -31.97 -0.82 -17.73
C MET A 743 -33.45 -0.50 -17.49
N ASP A 744 -34.35 -1.12 -18.23
CA ASP A 744 -35.81 -0.97 -18.05
C ASP A 744 -36.26 -1.48 -16.67
N GLN A 745 -35.65 -2.55 -16.15
CA GLN A 745 -35.92 -3.05 -14.80
C GLN A 745 -35.43 -2.09 -13.71
N ILE A 746 -34.22 -1.52 -13.87
CA ILE A 746 -33.68 -0.54 -12.91
C ILE A 746 -34.52 0.74 -12.93
N GLN A 747 -34.84 1.26 -14.12
CA GLN A 747 -35.65 2.46 -14.30
C GLN A 747 -37.11 2.26 -13.88
N GLY A 748 -37.68 1.07 -14.13
CA GLY A 748 -39.06 0.73 -13.80
C GLY A 748 -39.30 0.38 -12.32
N GLY A 749 -38.28 0.50 -11.46
CA GLY A 749 -38.42 0.24 -10.02
C GLY A 749 -38.48 -1.23 -9.62
N PHE A 750 -38.10 -2.17 -10.51
CA PHE A 750 -38.11 -3.60 -10.21
C PHE A 750 -37.24 -3.93 -8.98
N PHE A 751 -36.08 -3.27 -8.86
CA PHE A 751 -35.14 -3.42 -7.74
C PHE A 751 -35.40 -2.45 -6.57
N SER A 752 -36.48 -1.66 -6.64
CA SER A 752 -36.87 -0.69 -5.61
C SER A 752 -38.39 -0.48 -5.58
N PRO A 753 -39.20 -1.53 -5.34
CA PRO A 753 -40.65 -1.47 -5.48
C PRO A 753 -41.33 -0.44 -4.56
N THR A 754 -40.73 -0.14 -3.41
CA THR A 754 -41.22 0.88 -2.46
C THR A 754 -40.86 2.31 -2.86
N ASN A 755 -39.87 2.48 -3.72
CA ASN A 755 -39.47 3.77 -4.29
C ASN A 755 -38.96 3.57 -5.73
N PRO A 756 -39.86 3.51 -6.72
CA PRO A 756 -39.50 3.21 -8.10
C PRO A 756 -38.46 4.16 -8.70
N ASP A 757 -38.46 5.42 -8.25
CA ASP A 757 -37.54 6.47 -8.72
C ASP A 757 -36.18 6.48 -8.00
N LEU A 758 -35.92 5.52 -7.11
CA LEU A 758 -34.72 5.51 -6.27
C LEU A 758 -33.41 5.59 -7.08
N PHE A 759 -33.35 4.94 -8.24
CA PHE A 759 -32.16 4.86 -9.07
C PHE A 759 -32.15 5.84 -10.25
N LYS A 760 -33.06 6.83 -10.29
CA LYS A 760 -33.18 7.77 -11.41
C LYS A 760 -31.88 8.53 -11.71
N ASP A 761 -31.13 8.93 -10.69
CA ASP A 761 -29.91 9.73 -10.87
C ASP A 761 -28.78 8.87 -11.46
N LEU A 762 -28.72 7.59 -11.08
CA LEU A 762 -27.81 6.60 -11.62
C LEU A 762 -28.15 6.28 -13.08
N VAL A 763 -29.43 6.11 -13.40
CA VAL A 763 -29.90 5.93 -14.78
C VAL A 763 -29.56 7.16 -15.62
N ASN A 764 -29.86 8.36 -15.12
CA ASN A 764 -29.53 9.61 -15.80
C ASN A 764 -28.03 9.75 -16.07
N MET A 765 -27.18 9.40 -15.09
CA MET A 765 -25.73 9.38 -15.27
C MET A 765 -25.33 8.41 -16.39
N LEU A 766 -25.83 7.16 -16.38
CA LEU A 766 -25.50 6.16 -17.40
C LEU A 766 -25.88 6.59 -18.83
N PHE A 767 -27.01 7.28 -19.00
CA PHE A 767 -27.48 7.71 -20.32
C PHE A 767 -26.85 9.01 -20.81
N ASN A 768 -26.58 9.97 -19.91
CA ASN A 768 -26.30 11.34 -20.31
C ASN A 768 -24.89 11.83 -19.91
N HIS A 769 -24.26 11.22 -18.90
CA HIS A 769 -23.03 11.75 -18.29
C HIS A 769 -21.99 10.67 -17.97
N ASP A 770 -22.11 9.48 -18.56
CA ASP A 770 -21.24 8.34 -18.26
C ASP A 770 -19.85 8.54 -18.88
N ARG A 771 -18.95 9.08 -18.05
CA ARG A 771 -17.53 9.30 -18.36
C ARG A 771 -16.78 7.98 -18.62
N PHE A 772 -17.29 6.86 -18.11
CA PHE A 772 -16.58 5.58 -18.04
C PHE A 772 -17.13 4.52 -18.99
N LYS A 773 -18.11 4.89 -19.83
CA LYS A 773 -18.56 4.16 -21.00
C LYS A 773 -19.00 2.72 -20.65
N VAL A 774 -19.79 2.59 -19.59
CA VAL A 774 -20.26 1.30 -19.05
C VAL A 774 -20.96 0.47 -20.13
N PHE A 775 -21.80 1.10 -20.97
CA PHE A 775 -22.54 0.37 -21.99
C PHE A 775 -21.69 -0.06 -23.18
N ALA A 776 -20.60 0.64 -23.46
CA ALA A 776 -19.72 0.31 -24.58
C ALA A 776 -19.05 -1.06 -24.42
N ASP A 777 -18.69 -1.43 -23.18
CA ASP A 777 -18.04 -2.70 -22.88
C ASP A 777 -19.01 -3.82 -22.44
N PHE A 778 -20.30 -3.54 -22.30
CA PHE A 778 -21.28 -4.48 -21.76
C PHE A 778 -21.33 -5.81 -22.53
N GLU A 779 -21.45 -5.75 -23.86
CA GLU A 779 -21.56 -6.96 -24.68
C GLU A 779 -20.28 -7.80 -24.63
N ALA A 780 -19.11 -7.15 -24.70
CA ALA A 780 -17.82 -7.83 -24.63
C ALA A 780 -17.59 -8.49 -23.26
N TYR A 781 -18.01 -7.81 -22.19
CA TYR A 781 -17.93 -8.32 -20.83
C TYR A 781 -18.79 -9.58 -20.63
N VAL A 782 -20.06 -9.54 -21.05
CA VAL A 782 -20.97 -10.70 -20.95
C VAL A 782 -20.44 -11.90 -21.75
N LYS A 783 -19.95 -11.68 -22.97
CA LYS A 783 -19.33 -12.75 -23.79
C LYS A 783 -18.07 -13.34 -23.13
N CYS A 784 -17.26 -12.49 -22.48
CA CYS A 784 -16.08 -12.97 -21.76
C CYS A 784 -16.47 -13.81 -20.53
N GLN A 785 -17.51 -13.41 -19.81
CA GLN A 785 -18.05 -14.19 -18.68
C GLN A 785 -18.60 -15.57 -19.09
N GLU A 786 -19.10 -15.72 -20.31
CA GLU A 786 -19.47 -17.02 -20.87
C GLU A 786 -18.24 -17.93 -21.06
N ARG A 787 -17.11 -17.39 -21.53
CA ARG A 787 -15.84 -18.12 -21.64
C ARG A 787 -15.32 -18.57 -20.27
N VAL A 788 -15.39 -17.70 -19.26
CA VAL A 788 -15.05 -18.05 -17.87
C VAL A 788 -15.88 -19.24 -17.41
N SER A 789 -17.20 -19.17 -17.59
CA SER A 789 -18.12 -20.25 -17.21
C SER A 789 -17.80 -21.56 -17.95
N ALA A 790 -17.45 -21.49 -19.23
CA ALA A 790 -17.08 -22.67 -20.01
C ALA A 790 -15.80 -23.33 -19.48
N LEU A 791 -14.76 -22.57 -19.14
CA LEU A 791 -13.52 -23.11 -18.58
C LEU A 791 -13.75 -23.71 -17.18
N TYR A 792 -14.56 -23.06 -16.34
CA TYR A 792 -14.83 -23.55 -14.98
C TYR A 792 -15.54 -24.91 -14.96
N LYS A 793 -16.27 -25.29 -16.03
CA LYS A 793 -16.83 -26.65 -16.20
C LYS A 793 -15.76 -27.73 -16.39
N ASN A 794 -14.50 -27.36 -16.66
CA ASN A 794 -13.36 -28.26 -16.76
C ASN A 794 -12.35 -27.97 -15.63
N PRO A 795 -12.51 -28.57 -14.43
CA PRO A 795 -11.69 -28.25 -13.26
C PRO A 795 -10.20 -28.48 -13.46
N LYS A 796 -9.83 -29.48 -14.28
CA LYS A 796 -8.43 -29.78 -14.57
C LYS A 796 -7.79 -28.64 -15.36
N GLU A 797 -8.40 -28.24 -16.47
CA GLU A 797 -7.87 -27.16 -17.30
C GLU A 797 -7.94 -25.80 -16.59
N TRP A 798 -9.01 -25.53 -15.82
CA TRP A 798 -9.08 -24.36 -14.95
C TRP A 798 -7.86 -24.29 -14.01
N THR A 799 -7.56 -25.39 -13.31
CA THR A 799 -6.47 -25.44 -12.34
C THR A 799 -5.09 -25.33 -12.99
N LYS A 800 -4.92 -25.84 -14.22
CA LYS A 800 -3.69 -25.61 -14.99
C LYS A 800 -3.45 -24.13 -15.27
N VAL A 801 -4.49 -23.41 -15.69
CA VAL A 801 -4.40 -21.96 -15.93
C VAL A 801 -4.12 -21.21 -14.63
N VAL A 802 -4.69 -21.65 -13.51
CA VAL A 802 -4.38 -21.14 -12.17
C VAL A 802 -2.90 -21.32 -11.82
N ILE A 803 -2.33 -22.51 -12.03
CA ILE A 803 -0.91 -22.79 -11.76
C ILE A 803 0.00 -21.88 -12.60
N LYS A 804 -0.31 -21.68 -13.89
CA LYS A 804 0.44 -20.76 -14.75
C LYS A 804 0.42 -19.31 -14.22
N ASN A 805 -0.74 -18.83 -13.77
CA ASN A 805 -0.87 -17.50 -13.17
C ASN A 805 -0.04 -17.37 -11.89
N ILE A 806 -0.06 -18.37 -11.00
CA ILE A 806 0.78 -18.37 -9.79
C ILE A 806 2.26 -18.35 -10.19
N ALA A 807 2.66 -19.19 -11.16
CA ALA A 807 4.04 -19.29 -11.62
C ALA A 807 4.58 -17.98 -12.23
N ALA A 808 3.70 -17.22 -12.89
CA ALA A 808 3.99 -15.93 -13.53
C ALA A 808 3.95 -14.73 -12.57
N SER A 809 3.51 -14.91 -11.32
CA SER A 809 3.27 -13.79 -10.40
C SER A 809 4.55 -13.17 -9.78
N GLY A 810 5.73 -13.77 -10.03
CA GLY A 810 7.00 -13.40 -9.41
C GLY A 810 7.41 -11.92 -9.60
N LYS A 811 7.15 -11.34 -10.77
CA LYS A 811 7.44 -9.92 -11.09
C LYS A 811 6.73 -8.95 -10.14
N PHE A 812 5.59 -9.34 -9.56
CA PHE A 812 4.75 -8.46 -8.76
C PHE A 812 5.09 -8.48 -7.27
N SER A 813 6.25 -9.02 -6.88
CA SER A 813 6.78 -8.81 -5.52
C SER A 813 7.16 -7.34 -5.29
N SER A 814 6.76 -6.78 -4.15
CA SER A 814 7.21 -5.45 -3.73
C SER A 814 8.72 -5.39 -3.45
N ASP A 815 9.40 -6.52 -3.25
CA ASP A 815 10.86 -6.54 -3.13
C ASP A 815 11.53 -6.14 -4.45
N ARG A 816 10.97 -6.60 -5.59
CA ARG A 816 11.45 -6.20 -6.92
C ARG A 816 11.27 -4.70 -7.12
N THR A 817 10.08 -4.18 -6.81
CA THR A 817 9.81 -2.74 -6.86
C THR A 817 10.80 -1.95 -6.00
N ILE A 818 11.01 -2.34 -4.74
CA ILE A 818 11.95 -1.64 -3.85
C ILE A 818 13.40 -1.74 -4.31
N LYS A 819 13.84 -2.87 -4.89
CA LYS A 819 15.17 -2.99 -5.51
C LYS A 819 15.37 -1.97 -6.64
N GLU A 820 14.36 -1.76 -7.48
CA GLU A 820 14.39 -0.76 -8.56
C GLU A 820 14.42 0.67 -7.99
N TYR A 821 13.57 1.00 -7.01
CA TYR A 821 13.62 2.31 -6.35
C TYR A 821 14.98 2.58 -5.69
N ALA A 822 15.53 1.58 -5.00
CA ALA A 822 16.80 1.67 -4.30
C ALA A 822 17.95 2.03 -5.25
N ARG A 823 18.05 1.34 -6.39
CA ARG A 823 19.12 1.53 -7.37
C ARG A 823 18.92 2.77 -8.26
N ASP A 824 17.73 2.92 -8.85
CA ASP A 824 17.52 3.87 -9.93
C ASP A 824 17.13 5.27 -9.45
N ILE A 825 16.72 5.41 -8.18
CA ILE A 825 16.22 6.67 -7.61
C ILE A 825 17.01 7.03 -6.35
N TRP A 826 17.05 6.17 -5.35
CA TRP A 826 17.62 6.53 -4.04
C TRP A 826 19.15 6.43 -3.99
N GLY A 827 19.77 5.67 -4.89
CA GLY A 827 21.21 5.41 -4.87
C GLY A 827 21.65 4.65 -3.62
N VAL A 828 20.89 3.63 -3.23
CA VAL A 828 21.19 2.74 -2.09
C VAL A 828 21.15 1.29 -2.55
N GLU A 829 22.06 0.46 -2.04
CA GLU A 829 22.09 -0.97 -2.37
C GLU A 829 21.34 -1.80 -1.32
N PRO A 830 20.41 -2.68 -1.74
CA PRO A 830 19.85 -3.73 -0.89
C PRO A 830 20.94 -4.60 -0.27
N SER A 831 20.70 -5.11 0.94
CA SER A 831 21.66 -5.95 1.66
C SER A 831 21.01 -7.20 2.23
N ASP A 832 21.68 -8.34 2.03
CA ASP A 832 21.34 -9.61 2.69
C ASP A 832 22.02 -9.77 4.06
N LEU A 833 22.69 -8.70 4.56
CA LEU A 833 23.39 -8.74 5.83
C LEU A 833 22.40 -8.97 6.98
N LYS A 834 22.57 -10.10 7.67
CA LYS A 834 21.81 -10.42 8.87
C LYS A 834 22.44 -9.72 10.07
N ILE A 835 21.69 -8.83 10.71
CA ILE A 835 22.10 -8.26 11.99
C ILE A 835 22.04 -9.39 13.04
N PRO A 836 23.08 -9.61 13.88
CA PRO A 836 23.05 -10.67 14.87
C PRO A 836 21.86 -10.51 15.84
N PRO A 837 21.12 -11.60 16.15
CA PRO A 837 19.95 -11.53 17.02
C PRO A 837 20.35 -11.20 18.48
N PRO A 838 19.43 -10.66 19.30
CA PRO A 838 19.72 -10.12 20.63
C PRO A 838 20.43 -11.04 21.62
N ASN A 839 20.28 -12.36 21.44
CA ASN A 839 20.87 -13.42 22.24
C ASN A 839 22.32 -13.74 21.83
N GLU A 840 22.78 -13.28 20.67
CA GLU A 840 24.17 -13.44 20.22
C GLU A 840 24.99 -12.16 20.49
N PRO A 841 26.27 -12.27 20.88
CA PRO A 841 27.17 -11.12 21.00
C PRO A 841 27.30 -10.36 19.67
N ARG A 842 27.55 -9.05 19.73
CA ARG A 842 27.71 -8.21 18.52
C ARG A 842 28.93 -8.59 17.67
N ASP A 843 29.97 -9.14 18.29
CA ASP A 843 31.29 -9.30 17.66
C ASP A 843 31.40 -10.51 16.71
N THR A 844 30.39 -11.38 16.64
CA THR A 844 30.41 -12.57 15.76
C THR A 844 30.25 -12.23 14.26
N ALA A 845 29.88 -11.00 13.92
CA ALA A 845 29.66 -10.59 12.53
C ALA A 845 30.95 -10.19 11.79
N GLU A 846 32.04 -9.82 12.50
CA GLU A 846 33.30 -9.45 11.84
C GLU A 846 34.14 -10.67 11.45
N ASP A 847 34.03 -11.79 12.17
CA ASP A 847 34.80 -13.02 11.88
C ASP A 847 34.33 -13.76 10.60
N ASN A 848 33.07 -13.58 10.18
CA ASN A 848 32.54 -14.25 8.98
C ASN A 848 33.00 -13.62 7.65
N LYS A 849 33.79 -12.54 7.67
CA LYS A 849 34.49 -12.03 6.47
C LYS A 849 35.90 -12.61 6.30
N ALA A 850 36.45 -13.30 7.31
CA ALA A 850 37.81 -13.85 7.25
C ALA A 850 37.88 -15.27 6.65
N ALA A 851 36.75 -15.89 6.28
CA ALA A 851 36.67 -17.30 5.86
C ALA A 851 36.06 -17.51 4.45
N ALA A 852 36.35 -16.63 3.49
CA ALA A 852 36.15 -16.92 2.07
C ALA A 852 37.51 -17.14 1.39
N PRO A 853 37.74 -18.25 0.69
CA PRO A 853 39.02 -18.49 0.02
C PRO A 853 39.18 -17.52 -1.16
N ALA A 854 40.34 -16.89 -1.26
CA ALA A 854 40.69 -16.03 -2.39
C ALA A 854 40.79 -16.89 -3.66
N GLU A 855 39.85 -16.73 -4.59
CA GLU A 855 39.98 -17.24 -5.95
C GLU A 855 40.83 -16.26 -6.78
N ASP A 856 41.92 -16.80 -7.33
CA ASP A 856 42.85 -16.17 -8.26
C ASP A 856 42.13 -15.64 -9.50
N ASN A 857 42.13 -14.33 -9.68
CA ASN A 857 41.64 -13.68 -10.90
C ASN A 857 42.83 -13.30 -11.79
N LYS A 858 43.33 -14.26 -12.59
CA LYS A 858 44.25 -13.98 -13.70
C LYS A 858 43.44 -13.59 -14.94
N ALA A 859 43.38 -12.29 -15.21
CA ALA A 859 42.90 -11.76 -16.47
C ALA A 859 43.93 -12.03 -17.58
N ALA A 860 43.50 -12.75 -18.63
CA ALA A 860 44.22 -12.90 -19.87
C ALA A 860 44.00 -11.66 -20.76
N ALA A 861 45.08 -11.04 -21.21
CA ALA A 861 45.09 -10.09 -22.32
C ALA A 861 45.87 -10.70 -23.50
N PRO A 862 45.53 -10.36 -24.77
CA PRO A 862 46.04 -11.06 -25.94
C PRO A 862 47.43 -10.59 -26.35
N ALA A 863 48.18 -11.52 -26.94
CA ALA A 863 49.53 -11.34 -27.45
C ALA A 863 49.54 -10.79 -28.89
N GLU A 864 50.39 -9.78 -29.12
CA GLU A 864 51.17 -9.41 -30.32
C GLU A 864 51.70 -7.98 -30.00
N ASP A 865 52.97 -7.59 -30.09
CA ASP A 865 54.01 -7.95 -31.04
C ASP A 865 55.38 -7.38 -30.58
N ARG A 866 56.49 -7.87 -31.17
CA ARG A 866 57.87 -7.32 -31.22
C ARG A 866 58.92 -7.64 -30.14
N LYS A 867 59.70 -8.69 -30.48
CA LYS A 867 61.17 -8.80 -30.50
C LYS A 867 62.00 -7.59 -30.01
N ALA A 868 62.90 -7.81 -29.04
CA ALA A 868 64.35 -7.58 -29.20
C ALA A 868 65.19 -8.20 -28.06
N ALA A 869 66.28 -8.84 -28.49
CA ALA A 869 67.31 -9.62 -27.82
C ALA A 869 68.02 -9.07 -26.56
N ALA A 870 68.31 -10.01 -25.64
CA ALA A 870 69.60 -10.36 -25.04
C ALA A 870 70.36 -9.35 -24.14
N LYS A 871 70.60 -9.74 -22.87
CA LYS A 871 71.91 -10.24 -22.39
C LYS A 871 71.97 -10.47 -20.86
N ASP A 872 72.55 -11.63 -20.52
CA ASP A 872 73.47 -11.89 -19.38
C ASP A 872 72.97 -11.74 -17.93
N ASN A 873 73.40 -12.53 -16.93
CA ASN A 873 74.09 -13.82 -16.83
C ASN A 873 74.08 -14.18 -15.32
N LEU A 874 73.97 -15.49 -14.98
CA LEU A 874 74.47 -16.17 -13.77
C LEU A 874 74.05 -15.66 -12.36
N ALA A 875 74.05 -16.44 -11.28
CA ALA A 875 73.96 -17.87 -10.96
C ALA A 875 74.13 -17.99 -9.42
N LEU A 876 73.70 -19.14 -8.87
CA LEU A 876 74.11 -19.77 -7.59
C LEU A 876 73.61 -19.09 -6.31
N ALA A 877 72.65 -19.64 -5.57
CA ALA A 877 72.59 -20.93 -4.87
C ALA A 877 73.70 -21.14 -3.81
N GLY A 878 73.32 -21.25 -2.53
CA GLY A 878 74.18 -21.89 -1.54
C GLY A 878 74.04 -21.49 -0.07
N LYS A 879 72.98 -21.99 0.58
CA LYS A 879 72.97 -22.66 1.90
C LYS A 879 73.62 -22.02 3.15
N MET A 880 72.78 -22.03 4.19
CA MET A 880 73.02 -22.52 5.57
C MET A 880 73.94 -21.69 6.50
N SER A 881 73.35 -21.14 7.57
CA SER A 881 73.31 -21.80 8.88
C SER A 881 73.39 -20.81 10.05
N THR A 882 72.43 -20.95 10.95
CA THR A 882 72.52 -20.84 12.43
C THR A 882 72.81 -19.50 13.14
N LYS A 883 71.89 -19.29 14.11
CA LYS A 883 72.07 -18.92 15.53
C LYS A 883 71.83 -17.46 15.94
N HIS A 884 70.86 -17.36 16.86
CA HIS A 884 70.80 -16.55 18.09
C HIS A 884 71.32 -15.11 18.02
N LEU A 885 70.52 -14.11 18.40
CA LEU A 885 69.77 -13.98 19.65
C LEU A 885 68.52 -13.12 19.44
#